data_AF-A0A8H5XRQ1-F1
#
_entry.id   AF-A0A8H5XRQ1-F1
#
_cell.length_a   1.000
_cell.length_b   1.000
_cell.length_c   1.000
_cell.angle_alpha   90.00
_cell.angle_beta   90.00
_cell.angle_gamma   90.00
#
_symmetry.space_group_name_H-M   'P 1'
#
loop_
_entity.id
_entity.type
_entity.pdbx_description
1 polymer ?
#
loop_
_entity_poly.entity_id
_entity_poly.type
_entity_poly.pdbx_seq_one_letter_code
_entity_poly.pdbx_strand_id
1 'polypeptide(L)'
;MDQVRNKDAIEAEWLRNYQLIRNLYLSDMSLNDLVYWLCIFENFTVTLKSQLEYRLKKWNISKNIDRDSWRYIDQTINKRKREGKESDVILCGKRVKQSTIEKETNRHRDISTPAQNLSGNRVQSAASSDQIIICTPQPYVNEFEWPETLPWFKFRCKLQEWLSYTQLYRVKSDLRGPVIDLLTSKIFLIAHNFDRGQRSHLIPKLAMSLVMGLPEYFPGEHLQTAQIIATGTTNVIMPECLKLIFYKVSNNIIHLWEADDFENLYTIIYRTGLLSAIDSLKRARRQDLTIRAFMDNLFRDLITSVCNGKRMANMENPKTLVKWLLSLGQDPNIEFLESGGIVTALEHAILSRQVDIIEPLLKAGAVISGTWRSGNPVSIMSFVLPDRTCDKEGIHIIRLLLRHYKVLTAEESLHMAILLQDEHLFEEALNTGANIFFPIQIRTDRFMSWDSHPVKEETALSAAAAVSIQATRKIFHFLHHQCCAIEAASFITADVFISAAYVGDADVILFLHEINPIGFRRNARGVTALEVAIKQGHQEAYQLLFKLYRQSSSTLLLIPIFTNQLDILQYFLASGLDVNLTINPADISACRFLRSNQAPFWRFDLLHKHKSSTVLECFLRDTPVRGHVTNGIQLLIRWGAFFPAKGILDLSSSGRDEILSAALDAGADPNVQSSNGESALALALLSKSTNCVQLLLDKGAELKTSTSQVFGGLVPERIYNIQGKRGRGDPRLKTLVLDHWAKAFDTRKDSVLAIDAAIIAEDDARLKIAFSESPTYYSPSSICCAVLVENHWVIDCLLKNRSIQGPHSILEGTAVGLAAMLNNVPLVRKLVVQLQKPETALLPFFARGSSFYSTEDLGITISHTFWPICLDKNDDFDDCGRYGLSKGSPLALAASYRGTAGVLELLSHGYKPDDITWTRAFSMDTQDCLKALMDYNLRVSSLQLAPSTLSRLLRYAIQHEMEQAVVWLIESGADVNEDDLFRFMGRSPIQFAIEVDRLTIAESLLRSGAKVDAAPSFFAGVTTLQSAAIVGHIGFAKQLLDAGARVNLRGSRRQGRTALEGAAEHGRLDMVELLLHHGALTTGPGIFQYIRATYFAELEGHHATAALLRQSRKWTDEDAHFADEELHFDLRMQAD
;
A
#
# COMPACT_ATOMS: atom_id res chain seq x y z
N MET A 1 -1.44 -42.62 -52.65
CA MET A 1 -1.09 -41.61 -51.63
C MET A 1 -2.20 -40.57 -51.45
N ASP A 2 -2.91 -40.18 -52.52
CA ASP A 2 -4.00 -39.19 -52.42
C ASP A 2 -5.23 -39.66 -51.61
N GLN A 3 -5.57 -40.96 -51.63
CA GLN A 3 -6.66 -41.50 -50.79
C GLN A 3 -6.33 -41.53 -49.28
N VAL A 4 -5.05 -41.60 -48.91
CA VAL A 4 -4.61 -41.56 -47.50
C VAL A 4 -4.60 -40.11 -47.01
N ARG A 5 -4.06 -39.18 -47.82
CA ARG A 5 -4.11 -37.73 -47.55
C ARG A 5 -5.54 -37.21 -47.37
N ASN A 6 -6.50 -37.72 -48.15
CA ASN A 6 -7.89 -37.30 -48.05
C ASN A 6 -8.59 -37.85 -46.79
N LYS A 7 -8.25 -39.07 -46.34
CA LYS A 7 -8.76 -39.63 -45.07
C LYS A 7 -8.24 -38.87 -43.84
N ASP A 8 -6.96 -38.52 -43.83
CA ASP A 8 -6.36 -37.77 -42.72
C ASP A 8 -6.89 -36.33 -42.66
N ALA A 9 -7.15 -35.71 -43.83
CA ALA A 9 -7.78 -34.39 -43.91
C ALA A 9 -9.21 -34.38 -43.36
N ILE A 10 -10.02 -35.40 -43.68
CA ILE A 10 -11.38 -35.58 -43.16
C ILE A 10 -11.34 -35.85 -41.65
N GLU A 11 -10.45 -36.73 -41.17
CA GLU A 11 -10.33 -37.00 -39.71
C GLU A 11 -9.94 -35.73 -38.93
N ALA A 12 -9.03 -34.92 -39.49
CA ALA A 12 -8.64 -33.64 -38.90
C ALA A 12 -9.80 -32.62 -38.90
N GLU A 13 -10.66 -32.63 -39.92
CA GLU A 13 -11.88 -31.80 -40.00
C GLU A 13 -12.88 -32.17 -38.89
N TRP A 14 -13.11 -33.46 -38.67
CA TRP A 14 -13.97 -33.96 -37.59
C TRP A 14 -13.43 -33.64 -36.19
N LEU A 15 -12.11 -33.71 -36.01
CA LEU A 15 -11.46 -33.37 -34.73
C LEU A 15 -11.47 -31.86 -34.46
N ARG A 16 -11.28 -31.01 -35.48
CA ARG A 16 -11.39 -29.55 -35.38
C ARG A 16 -12.75 -29.12 -34.85
N ASN A 17 -13.82 -29.72 -35.38
CA ASN A 17 -15.19 -29.35 -35.03
C ASN A 17 -15.81 -30.24 -33.93
N TYR A 18 -15.01 -31.10 -33.28
CA TYR A 18 -15.46 -32.02 -32.24
C TYR A 18 -16.25 -31.33 -31.13
N GLN A 19 -15.71 -30.23 -30.58
CA GLN A 19 -16.32 -29.56 -29.43
C GLN A 19 -17.60 -28.81 -29.81
N LEU A 20 -17.64 -28.22 -31.01
CA LEU A 20 -18.84 -27.58 -31.57
C LEU A 20 -19.94 -28.61 -31.82
N ILE A 21 -19.64 -29.71 -32.52
CA ILE A 21 -20.58 -30.80 -32.79
C ILE A 21 -21.09 -31.41 -31.49
N ARG A 22 -20.20 -31.61 -30.51
CA ARG A 22 -20.55 -32.09 -29.17
C ARG A 22 -21.52 -31.15 -28.46
N ASN A 23 -21.22 -29.86 -28.43
CA ASN A 23 -22.05 -28.86 -27.73
C ASN A 23 -23.43 -28.71 -28.39
N LEU A 24 -23.49 -28.60 -29.72
CA LEU A 24 -24.74 -28.49 -30.46
C LEU A 24 -25.58 -29.78 -30.39
N TYR A 25 -24.96 -30.96 -30.39
CA TYR A 25 -25.69 -32.23 -30.20
C TYR A 25 -26.29 -32.33 -28.80
N LEU A 26 -25.63 -31.79 -27.78
CA LEU A 26 -26.08 -31.82 -26.39
C LEU A 26 -27.05 -30.65 -26.03
N SER A 27 -27.23 -29.66 -26.91
CA SER A 27 -28.12 -28.50 -26.72
C SER A 27 -29.57 -28.74 -27.15
N ASP A 28 -30.07 -29.98 -27.03
CA ASP A 28 -31.41 -30.44 -27.46
C ASP A 28 -31.71 -30.39 -28.97
N MET A 29 -30.75 -30.02 -29.81
CA MET A 29 -30.89 -30.03 -31.27
C MET A 29 -31.11 -31.45 -31.81
N SER A 30 -32.00 -31.61 -32.81
CA SER A 30 -32.18 -32.90 -33.46
C SER A 30 -30.96 -33.23 -34.33
N LEU A 31 -30.69 -34.53 -34.54
CA LEU A 31 -29.57 -34.96 -35.36
C LEU A 31 -29.71 -34.48 -36.82
N ASN A 32 -30.93 -34.23 -37.29
CA ASN A 32 -31.19 -33.68 -38.62
C ASN A 32 -30.90 -32.17 -38.68
N ASP A 33 -31.30 -31.42 -37.64
CA ASP A 33 -31.04 -29.98 -37.56
C ASP A 33 -29.55 -29.70 -37.39
N LEU A 34 -28.84 -30.54 -36.64
CA LEU A 34 -27.39 -30.46 -36.48
C LEU A 34 -26.65 -30.68 -37.81
N VAL A 35 -27.08 -31.65 -38.63
CA VAL A 35 -26.53 -31.86 -39.97
C VAL A 35 -26.82 -30.64 -40.85
N TYR A 36 -28.02 -30.09 -40.81
CA TYR A 36 -28.39 -28.88 -41.55
C TYR A 36 -27.54 -27.66 -41.12
N TRP A 37 -27.35 -27.47 -39.81
CA TRP A 37 -26.57 -26.37 -39.23
C TRP A 37 -25.08 -26.46 -39.60
N LEU A 38 -24.52 -27.68 -39.57
CA LEU A 38 -23.12 -27.94 -39.98
C LEU A 38 -22.90 -27.73 -41.49
N CYS A 39 -23.93 -27.93 -42.33
CA CYS A 39 -23.85 -27.62 -43.76
C CYS A 39 -23.89 -26.11 -44.06
N ILE A 40 -24.41 -25.28 -43.15
CA ILE A 40 -24.57 -23.83 -43.35
C ILE A 40 -23.36 -23.05 -42.86
N PHE A 41 -22.74 -23.45 -41.75
CA PHE A 41 -21.84 -22.57 -41.02
C PHE A 41 -20.38 -22.56 -41.51
N GLU A 42 -19.91 -23.58 -42.23
CA GLU A 42 -18.61 -23.59 -42.91
C GLU A 42 -18.61 -24.64 -44.03
N ASN A 43 -17.59 -24.68 -44.89
CA ASN A 43 -17.35 -25.72 -45.91
C ASN A 43 -17.08 -27.11 -45.28
N PHE A 44 -17.97 -27.58 -44.42
CA PHE A 44 -17.88 -28.86 -43.74
C PHE A 44 -18.36 -29.96 -44.69
N THR A 45 -17.52 -30.95 -44.99
CA THR A 45 -17.74 -31.91 -46.09
C THR A 45 -18.76 -33.02 -45.79
N VAL A 46 -19.56 -32.85 -44.73
CA VAL A 46 -20.45 -33.88 -44.19
C VAL A 46 -21.86 -33.74 -44.74
N THR A 47 -22.30 -34.74 -45.50
CA THR A 47 -23.61 -34.73 -46.18
C THR A 47 -24.63 -35.71 -45.58
N LEU A 48 -24.23 -36.60 -44.66
CA LEU A 48 -25.07 -37.71 -44.19
C LEU A 48 -25.10 -37.86 -42.67
N LYS A 49 -26.32 -37.93 -42.13
CA LYS A 49 -26.65 -38.21 -40.71
C LYS A 49 -25.90 -39.42 -40.13
N SER A 50 -25.75 -40.48 -40.92
CA SER A 50 -25.08 -41.73 -40.50
C SER A 50 -23.60 -41.54 -40.14
N GLN A 51 -22.91 -40.59 -40.79
CA GLN A 51 -21.52 -40.27 -40.47
C GLN A 51 -21.41 -39.57 -39.11
N LEU A 52 -22.35 -38.67 -38.82
CA LEU A 52 -22.43 -37.99 -37.53
C LEU A 52 -22.76 -38.98 -36.39
N GLU A 53 -23.69 -39.90 -36.61
CA GLU A 53 -24.05 -40.96 -35.64
C GLU A 53 -22.86 -41.88 -35.34
N TYR A 54 -22.12 -42.30 -36.38
CA TYR A 54 -20.92 -43.11 -36.21
C TYR A 54 -19.85 -42.38 -35.39
N ARG A 55 -19.66 -41.07 -35.61
CA ARG A 55 -18.69 -40.24 -34.89
C ARG A 55 -19.08 -40.01 -33.44
N LEU A 56 -20.33 -39.67 -33.17
CA LEU A 56 -20.86 -39.52 -31.81
C LEU A 56 -20.70 -40.81 -31.01
N LYS A 57 -20.94 -41.97 -31.64
CA LYS A 57 -20.70 -43.29 -31.03
C LYS A 57 -19.21 -43.56 -30.80
N LYS A 58 -18.34 -43.26 -31.78
CA LYS A 58 -16.86 -43.40 -31.66
C LYS A 58 -16.30 -42.50 -30.56
N TRP A 59 -16.90 -41.33 -30.35
CA TRP A 59 -16.54 -40.36 -29.33
C TRP A 59 -17.20 -40.59 -27.97
N ASN A 60 -18.04 -41.63 -27.86
CA ASN A 60 -18.76 -41.97 -26.64
C ASN A 60 -19.65 -40.81 -26.10
N ILE A 61 -20.27 -40.05 -27.01
CA ILE A 61 -21.19 -38.95 -26.69
C ILE A 61 -22.62 -39.46 -26.83
N SER A 62 -23.36 -39.52 -25.72
CA SER A 62 -24.79 -39.85 -25.69
C SER A 62 -25.60 -38.75 -25.00
N LYS A 63 -26.86 -38.56 -25.43
CA LYS A 63 -27.81 -37.69 -24.73
C LYS A 63 -28.27 -38.26 -23.38
N ASN A 64 -28.20 -39.59 -23.24
CA ASN A 64 -28.70 -40.32 -22.08
C ASN A 64 -27.53 -40.87 -21.26
N ILE A 65 -27.64 -40.73 -19.94
CA ILE A 65 -26.73 -41.29 -18.95
C ILE A 65 -27.01 -42.79 -18.80
N ASP A 66 -25.96 -43.60 -18.64
CA ASP A 66 -26.09 -45.04 -18.41
C ASP A 66 -26.54 -45.36 -16.97
N ARG A 67 -27.05 -46.58 -16.79
CA ARG A 67 -27.61 -47.05 -15.50
C ARG A 67 -26.61 -46.99 -14.34
N ASP A 68 -25.33 -47.27 -14.61
CA ASP A 68 -24.32 -47.35 -13.56
C ASP A 68 -23.84 -45.95 -13.12
N SER A 69 -23.83 -44.98 -14.04
CA SER A 69 -23.65 -43.56 -13.71
C SER A 69 -24.76 -43.00 -12.82
N TRP A 70 -26.03 -43.35 -13.05
CA TRP A 70 -27.12 -42.95 -12.14
C TRP A 70 -27.03 -43.58 -10.75
N ARG A 71 -26.53 -44.83 -10.66
CA ARG A 71 -26.22 -45.47 -9.36
C ARG A 71 -25.10 -44.76 -8.62
N TYR A 72 -24.06 -44.33 -9.33
CA TYR A 72 -22.97 -43.54 -8.76
C TYR A 72 -23.46 -42.19 -8.23
N ILE A 73 -24.34 -41.51 -8.97
CA ILE A 73 -24.97 -40.26 -8.54
C ILE A 73 -25.78 -40.47 -7.25
N ASP A 74 -26.64 -41.50 -7.19
CA ASP A 74 -27.43 -41.81 -6.00
C ASP A 74 -26.56 -42.11 -4.77
N GLN A 75 -25.53 -42.93 -4.91
CA GLN A 75 -24.60 -43.26 -3.81
C GLN A 75 -23.87 -42.01 -3.29
N THR A 76 -23.43 -41.14 -4.18
CA THR A 76 -22.67 -39.94 -3.85
C THR A 76 -23.56 -38.88 -3.20
N ILE A 77 -24.78 -38.66 -3.69
CA ILE A 77 -25.78 -37.78 -3.06
C ILE A 77 -26.14 -38.29 -1.66
N ASN A 78 -26.42 -39.59 -1.50
CA ASN A 78 -26.77 -40.16 -0.21
C ASN A 78 -25.61 -40.14 0.80
N LYS A 79 -24.37 -40.16 0.33
CA LYS A 79 -23.19 -39.93 1.18
C LYS A 79 -23.11 -38.47 1.62
N ARG A 80 -23.24 -37.51 0.71
CA ARG A 80 -23.19 -36.08 1.02
C ARG A 80 -24.34 -35.63 1.94
N LYS A 81 -25.53 -36.22 1.76
CA LYS A 81 -26.68 -35.99 2.65
C LYS A 81 -26.43 -36.45 4.09
N ARG A 82 -25.71 -37.56 4.29
CA ARG A 82 -25.26 -38.02 5.62
C ARG A 82 -24.23 -37.08 6.26
N GLU A 83 -23.47 -36.34 5.45
CA GLU A 83 -22.53 -35.31 5.88
C GLU A 83 -23.20 -33.93 6.08
N GLY A 84 -24.53 -33.84 6.00
CA GLY A 84 -25.28 -32.58 6.15
C GLY A 84 -25.14 -31.60 4.98
N LYS A 85 -24.68 -32.06 3.81
CA LYS A 85 -24.44 -31.23 2.62
C LYS A 85 -25.55 -31.45 1.58
N GLU A 86 -26.15 -30.37 1.10
CA GLU A 86 -27.02 -30.41 -0.07
C GLU A 86 -26.20 -30.72 -1.34
N SER A 87 -26.85 -31.36 -2.32
CA SER A 87 -26.19 -31.85 -3.53
C SER A 87 -27.02 -31.51 -4.76
N ASP A 88 -26.33 -31.01 -5.77
CA ASP A 88 -26.84 -30.62 -7.06
C ASP A 88 -26.04 -31.38 -8.14
N VAL A 89 -26.71 -31.80 -9.22
CA VAL A 89 -26.07 -32.62 -10.27
C VAL A 89 -25.98 -31.81 -11.55
N ILE A 90 -24.77 -31.58 -12.01
CA ILE A 90 -24.48 -30.95 -13.30
C ILE A 90 -24.08 -32.06 -14.27
N LEU A 91 -24.83 -32.17 -15.36
CA LEU A 91 -24.55 -33.08 -16.45
C LEU A 91 -24.12 -32.29 -17.69
N CYS A 92 -22.90 -32.51 -18.18
CA CYS A 92 -22.38 -31.87 -19.38
C CYS A 92 -22.54 -30.34 -19.38
N GLY A 93 -22.40 -29.69 -18.22
CA GLY A 93 -22.55 -28.24 -18.05
C GLY A 93 -23.99 -27.74 -17.83
N LYS A 94 -25.02 -28.61 -17.89
CA LYS A 94 -26.40 -28.26 -17.56
C LYS A 94 -26.79 -28.82 -16.18
N ARG A 95 -27.39 -27.97 -15.34
CA ARG A 95 -27.96 -28.38 -14.05
C ARG A 95 -29.18 -29.28 -14.28
N VAL A 96 -29.17 -30.49 -13.71
CA VAL A 96 -30.30 -31.43 -13.82
C VAL A 96 -31.36 -31.03 -12.80
N LYS A 97 -32.63 -30.98 -13.21
CA LYS A 97 -33.75 -30.64 -12.30
C LYS A 97 -33.81 -31.65 -11.14
N GLN A 98 -34.06 -31.15 -9.94
CA GLN A 98 -34.21 -31.96 -8.72
C GLN A 98 -35.21 -33.11 -8.91
N SER A 99 -36.36 -32.84 -9.54
CA SER A 99 -37.40 -33.84 -9.82
C SER A 99 -36.95 -34.93 -10.78
N THR A 100 -36.06 -34.62 -11.72
CA THR A 100 -35.45 -35.60 -12.64
C THR A 100 -34.40 -36.44 -11.93
N ILE A 101 -33.58 -35.82 -11.06
CA ILE A 101 -32.61 -36.53 -10.23
C ILE A 101 -33.35 -37.53 -9.35
N GLU A 102 -34.35 -37.09 -8.59
CA GLU A 102 -35.15 -37.95 -7.71
C GLU A 102 -35.84 -39.08 -8.46
N LYS A 103 -36.35 -38.82 -9.68
CA LYS A 103 -37.00 -39.84 -10.49
C LYS A 103 -36.01 -40.90 -10.98
N GLU A 104 -34.88 -40.50 -11.53
CA GLU A 104 -33.91 -41.44 -12.13
C GLU A 104 -33.05 -42.15 -11.07
N THR A 105 -32.70 -41.49 -9.95
CA THR A 105 -32.06 -42.17 -8.82
C THR A 105 -32.99 -43.20 -8.20
N ASN A 106 -34.27 -42.89 -7.99
CA ASN A 106 -35.24 -43.87 -7.50
C ASN A 106 -35.48 -45.03 -8.47
N ARG A 107 -35.44 -44.77 -9.79
CA ARG A 107 -35.60 -45.79 -10.84
C ARG A 107 -34.44 -46.78 -10.89
N HIS A 108 -33.23 -46.34 -10.55
CA HIS A 108 -32.01 -47.14 -10.63
C HIS A 108 -31.43 -47.52 -9.26
N ARG A 109 -32.13 -47.19 -8.17
CA ARG A 109 -31.80 -47.54 -6.79
C ARG A 109 -31.80 -49.06 -6.60
N ASP A 110 -30.77 -49.59 -5.96
CA ASP A 110 -30.76 -51.01 -5.56
C ASP A 110 -31.58 -51.19 -4.28
N ILE A 111 -32.70 -51.93 -4.39
CA ILE A 111 -33.68 -52.14 -3.31
C ILE A 111 -33.36 -53.40 -2.47
N SER A 112 -32.28 -54.13 -2.74
CA SER A 112 -31.96 -55.37 -2.01
C SER A 112 -31.14 -55.12 -0.73
N THR A 113 -31.77 -55.41 0.40
CA THR A 113 -31.24 -55.30 1.78
C THR A 113 -29.94 -56.05 2.11
N PRO A 114 -29.48 -57.11 1.40
CA PRO A 114 -28.21 -57.76 1.73
C PRO A 114 -26.96 -57.02 1.20
N ALA A 115 -27.09 -56.07 0.27
CA ALA A 115 -25.94 -55.42 -0.38
C ALA A 115 -25.31 -54.27 0.43
N GLN A 116 -25.97 -53.81 1.51
CA GLN A 116 -25.45 -52.71 2.33
C GLN A 116 -24.26 -53.11 3.24
N ASN A 117 -24.05 -54.41 3.48
CA ASN A 117 -22.98 -54.91 4.36
C ASN A 117 -21.73 -55.43 3.62
N LEU A 118 -21.65 -55.25 2.30
CA LEU A 118 -20.49 -55.64 1.48
C LEU A 118 -20.07 -54.50 0.54
N SER A 119 -19.70 -53.33 1.09
CA SER A 119 -19.06 -52.25 0.31
C SER A 119 -17.57 -52.13 0.64
N GLY A 120 -16.85 -53.25 0.51
CA GLY A 120 -15.38 -53.30 0.50
C GLY A 120 -14.76 -53.29 -0.90
N ASN A 121 -15.54 -53.38 -1.98
CA ASN A 121 -15.00 -53.42 -3.34
C ASN A 121 -15.35 -52.15 -4.11
N ARG A 122 -14.30 -51.42 -4.51
CA ARG A 122 -14.33 -50.31 -5.46
C ARG A 122 -15.04 -50.76 -6.74
N VAL A 123 -16.20 -50.18 -7.02
CA VAL A 123 -16.68 -50.08 -8.40
C VAL A 123 -15.82 -49.03 -9.08
N GLN A 124 -14.70 -49.47 -9.68
CA GLN A 124 -14.08 -48.72 -10.77
C GLN A 124 -14.98 -48.89 -11.99
N SER A 125 -15.91 -47.95 -12.19
CA SER A 125 -16.44 -47.67 -13.53
C SER A 125 -15.71 -46.45 -14.05
N ALA A 126 -14.81 -46.69 -15.00
CA ALA A 126 -14.16 -45.67 -15.79
C ALA A 126 -15.13 -45.14 -16.86
N ALA A 127 -16.18 -44.42 -16.41
CA ALA A 127 -16.98 -43.57 -17.27
C ALA A 127 -16.52 -42.12 -17.06
N SER A 128 -16.23 -41.42 -18.16
CA SER A 128 -15.58 -40.12 -18.23
C SER A 128 -15.98 -39.12 -17.12
N SER A 129 -15.01 -38.72 -16.30
CA SER A 129 -15.18 -37.72 -15.23
C SER A 129 -15.62 -36.33 -15.70
N ASP A 130 -15.58 -36.06 -17.00
CA ASP A 130 -15.89 -34.75 -17.58
C ASP A 130 -17.39 -34.52 -17.82
N GLN A 131 -18.25 -35.52 -17.61
CA GLN A 131 -19.68 -35.44 -17.93
C GLN A 131 -20.59 -35.23 -16.70
N ILE A 132 -20.19 -35.65 -15.49
CA ILE A 132 -21.06 -35.63 -14.30
C ILE A 132 -20.32 -34.96 -13.14
N ILE A 133 -20.86 -33.85 -12.63
CA ILE A 133 -20.36 -33.12 -11.46
C ILE A 133 -21.44 -33.09 -10.38
N ILE A 134 -21.07 -33.38 -9.13
CA ILE A 134 -21.97 -33.33 -7.97
C ILE A 134 -21.42 -32.27 -6.99
N CYS A 135 -22.11 -31.15 -6.84
CA CYS A 135 -21.66 -29.98 -6.08
C CYS A 135 -22.69 -29.52 -5.04
N THR A 136 -22.29 -28.62 -4.15
CA THR A 136 -23.23 -27.93 -3.24
C THR A 136 -24.00 -26.87 -4.03
N PRO A 137 -25.33 -26.76 -3.92
CA PRO A 137 -26.10 -25.77 -4.67
C PRO A 137 -25.71 -24.34 -4.27
N GLN A 138 -25.46 -23.48 -5.27
CA GLN A 138 -25.42 -22.03 -5.06
C GLN A 138 -26.84 -21.48 -4.90
N PRO A 139 -27.05 -20.40 -4.11
CA PRO A 139 -28.35 -19.76 -3.99
C PRO A 139 -28.88 -19.37 -5.38
N TYR A 140 -30.16 -19.62 -5.60
CA TYR A 140 -30.87 -19.36 -6.85
C TYR A 140 -30.78 -17.86 -7.18
N VAL A 141 -29.81 -17.47 -7.98
CA VAL A 141 -29.79 -16.19 -8.68
C VAL A 141 -30.16 -16.50 -10.12
N ASN A 142 -31.09 -15.71 -10.67
CA ASN A 142 -31.71 -15.85 -11.98
C ASN A 142 -30.72 -16.27 -13.09
N GLU A 143 -31.22 -17.02 -14.07
CA GLU A 143 -30.47 -17.51 -15.24
C GLU A 143 -29.50 -16.42 -15.77
N PHE A 144 -28.21 -16.72 -15.62
CA PHE A 144 -27.09 -15.79 -15.63
C PHE A 144 -26.59 -15.62 -17.08
N GLU A 145 -27.07 -14.58 -17.79
CA GLU A 145 -26.64 -14.30 -19.17
C GLU A 145 -25.78 -13.03 -19.24
N TRP A 146 -24.53 -13.21 -19.68
CA TRP A 146 -23.60 -12.11 -19.99
C TRP A 146 -23.79 -11.64 -21.43
N PRO A 147 -23.51 -10.36 -21.76
CA PRO A 147 -23.56 -9.90 -23.13
C PRO A 147 -22.55 -10.64 -24.02
N GLU A 148 -23.01 -11.24 -25.12
CA GLU A 148 -22.11 -11.88 -26.10
C GLU A 148 -21.17 -10.87 -26.78
N THR A 149 -21.46 -9.57 -26.67
CA THR A 149 -20.66 -8.50 -27.28
C THR A 149 -19.37 -8.22 -26.52
N LEU A 150 -19.20 -8.74 -25.30
CA LEU A 150 -18.00 -8.57 -24.47
C LEU A 150 -16.70 -8.89 -25.22
N PRO A 151 -15.71 -7.98 -25.24
CA PRO A 151 -14.41 -8.21 -25.86
C PRO A 151 -13.73 -9.50 -25.40
N TRP A 152 -13.88 -9.84 -24.11
CA TRP A 152 -13.34 -11.07 -23.55
C TRP A 152 -13.90 -12.33 -24.20
N PHE A 153 -15.21 -12.42 -24.43
CA PHE A 153 -15.81 -13.62 -25.04
C PHE A 153 -15.39 -13.80 -26.49
N LYS A 154 -15.31 -12.70 -27.26
CA LYS A 154 -14.79 -12.71 -28.64
C LYS A 154 -13.34 -13.21 -28.69
N PHE A 155 -12.52 -12.82 -27.72
CA PHE A 155 -11.11 -13.23 -27.64
C PHE A 155 -10.94 -14.67 -27.12
N ARG A 156 -11.68 -15.07 -26.08
CA ARG A 156 -11.56 -16.38 -25.42
C ARG A 156 -11.69 -17.55 -26.39
N CYS A 157 -12.64 -17.49 -27.34
CA CYS A 157 -12.80 -18.52 -28.37
C CYS A 157 -11.53 -18.67 -29.22
N LYS A 158 -10.93 -17.55 -29.67
CA LYS A 158 -9.67 -17.53 -30.43
C LYS A 158 -8.49 -18.02 -29.58
N LEU A 159 -8.44 -17.64 -28.30
CA LEU A 159 -7.39 -18.08 -27.38
C LEU A 159 -7.43 -19.61 -27.21
N GLN A 160 -8.61 -20.19 -27.11
CA GLN A 160 -8.78 -21.64 -27.01
C GLN A 160 -8.32 -22.36 -28.29
N GLU A 161 -8.61 -21.80 -29.47
CA GLU A 161 -8.06 -22.28 -30.74
C GLU A 161 -6.53 -22.22 -30.73
N TRP A 162 -5.94 -21.08 -30.36
CA TRP A 162 -4.47 -20.92 -30.31
C TRP A 162 -3.80 -21.89 -29.35
N LEU A 163 -4.38 -22.08 -28.17
CA LEU A 163 -3.89 -23.05 -27.18
C LEU A 163 -4.01 -24.48 -27.68
N SER A 164 -4.98 -24.79 -28.54
CA SER A 164 -5.08 -26.10 -29.20
C SER A 164 -4.00 -26.28 -30.28
N TYR A 165 -3.61 -25.22 -30.99
CA TYR A 165 -2.53 -25.25 -32.01
C TYR A 165 -1.12 -25.32 -31.40
N THR A 166 -0.90 -24.69 -30.24
CA THR A 166 0.40 -24.73 -29.54
C THR A 166 0.67 -26.07 -28.84
N GLN A 167 -0.32 -26.98 -28.76
CA GLN A 167 -0.15 -28.37 -28.28
C GLN A 167 0.84 -29.23 -29.11
N LEU A 168 1.39 -28.70 -30.21
CA LEU A 168 2.41 -29.37 -31.01
C LEU A 168 3.85 -29.27 -30.48
N TYR A 169 4.12 -28.49 -29.42
CA TYR A 169 5.43 -28.53 -28.72
C TYR A 169 5.31 -29.20 -27.35
N ARG A 170 5.33 -30.54 -27.33
CA ARG A 170 5.64 -31.32 -26.13
C ARG A 170 7.07 -30.98 -25.68
N VAL A 171 7.23 -30.15 -24.65
CA VAL A 171 8.48 -30.14 -23.88
C VAL A 171 8.54 -31.45 -23.10
N LYS A 172 9.43 -32.36 -23.54
CA LYS A 172 9.86 -33.51 -22.76
C LYS A 172 10.72 -33.00 -21.60
N SER A 173 10.13 -32.79 -20.43
CA SER A 173 10.82 -33.01 -19.15
C SER A 173 9.84 -32.82 -17.99
N ASP A 174 9.73 -33.86 -17.16
CA ASP A 174 9.18 -33.77 -15.82
C ASP A 174 10.02 -32.80 -14.99
N LEU A 175 9.47 -31.64 -14.68
CA LEU A 175 9.94 -30.77 -13.60
C LEU A 175 8.82 -30.65 -12.58
N ARG A 176 8.82 -31.57 -11.60
CA ARG A 176 8.07 -31.41 -10.35
C ARG A 176 8.73 -30.28 -9.54
N GLY A 177 8.13 -29.08 -9.58
CA GLY A 177 8.53 -27.89 -8.83
C GLY A 177 7.40 -26.84 -8.83
N PRO A 178 7.37 -25.87 -7.90
CA PRO A 178 6.14 -25.29 -7.36
C PRO A 178 5.60 -24.16 -8.26
N VAL A 179 4.93 -24.51 -9.35
CA VAL A 179 4.15 -23.54 -10.16
C VAL A 179 3.07 -22.85 -9.32
N ILE A 180 2.60 -23.50 -8.26
CA ILE A 180 1.61 -22.93 -7.33
C ILE A 180 2.23 -21.86 -6.40
N ASP A 181 3.55 -21.87 -6.16
CA ASP A 181 4.23 -20.77 -5.43
C ASP A 181 4.60 -19.61 -6.36
N LEU A 182 4.70 -19.86 -7.67
CA LEU A 182 4.97 -18.86 -8.73
C LEU A 182 3.75 -17.97 -9.06
N LEU A 183 2.59 -18.26 -8.49
CA LEU A 183 1.37 -17.53 -8.79
C LEU A 183 1.12 -16.58 -7.62
N THR A 184 1.84 -15.47 -7.65
CA THR A 184 1.83 -14.43 -6.63
C THR A 184 0.40 -13.98 -6.30
N SER A 185 0.23 -13.53 -5.05
CA SER A 185 -1.01 -13.00 -4.46
C SER A 185 -1.84 -12.06 -5.35
N LYS A 186 -1.18 -11.34 -6.28
CA LYS A 186 -1.79 -10.33 -7.16
C LYS A 186 -2.48 -10.92 -8.40
N ILE A 187 -1.94 -11.96 -9.02
CA ILE A 187 -2.56 -12.58 -10.21
C ILE A 187 -3.86 -13.33 -9.83
N PHE A 188 -3.90 -13.91 -8.63
CA PHE A 188 -5.07 -14.64 -8.10
C PHE A 188 -5.93 -13.88 -7.10
N LEU A 189 -5.56 -12.65 -6.71
CA LEU A 189 -6.26 -11.86 -5.68
C LEU A 189 -6.46 -12.66 -4.38
N ILE A 190 -5.41 -13.31 -3.86
CA ILE A 190 -5.42 -13.92 -2.51
C ILE A 190 -4.37 -13.23 -1.66
N ALA A 191 -4.80 -12.58 -0.58
CA ALA A 191 -3.98 -11.86 0.39
C ALA A 191 -2.73 -12.64 0.88
N HIS A 192 -1.71 -11.89 1.30
CA HIS A 192 -0.34 -12.27 1.69
C HIS A 192 -0.15 -13.40 2.74
N ASN A 193 -1.21 -14.06 3.22
CA ASN A 193 -1.13 -15.12 4.23
C ASN A 193 -1.56 -16.46 3.65
N PHE A 194 -0.72 -17.02 2.79
CA PHE A 194 -0.91 -18.32 2.17
C PHE A 194 -0.35 -19.43 3.07
N ASP A 195 -1.21 -20.07 3.88
CA ASP A 195 -0.83 -21.27 4.64
C ASP A 195 -1.37 -22.54 3.96
N ARG A 196 -0.46 -23.42 3.53
CA ARG A 196 -0.72 -24.65 2.75
C ARG A 196 -1.56 -25.69 3.51
N GLY A 197 -1.78 -25.50 4.82
CA GLY A 197 -2.54 -26.40 5.68
C GLY A 197 -4.06 -26.43 5.46
N GLN A 198 -4.66 -25.42 4.81
CA GLN A 198 -6.12 -25.25 4.73
C GLN A 198 -6.71 -25.34 3.30
N ARG A 199 -6.42 -26.44 2.58
CA ARG A 199 -6.85 -26.64 1.17
C ARG A 199 -8.37 -26.62 0.93
N SER A 200 -9.20 -26.94 1.93
CA SER A 200 -10.67 -26.96 1.81
C SER A 200 -11.31 -25.57 1.77
N HIS A 201 -10.66 -24.55 2.33
CA HIS A 201 -11.16 -23.17 2.36
C HIS A 201 -10.69 -22.32 1.15
N LEU A 202 -9.77 -22.86 0.34
CA LEU A 202 -9.13 -22.16 -0.77
C LEU A 202 -10.01 -22.08 -2.02
N ILE A 203 -10.65 -23.19 -2.40
CA ILE A 203 -11.45 -23.28 -3.63
C ILE A 203 -12.63 -22.28 -3.60
N PRO A 204 -13.42 -22.15 -2.51
CA PRO A 204 -14.50 -21.18 -2.46
C PRO A 204 -14.02 -19.73 -2.53
N LYS A 205 -12.91 -19.39 -1.86
CA LYS A 205 -12.33 -18.03 -1.91
C LYS A 205 -11.82 -17.68 -3.31
N LEU A 206 -11.12 -18.61 -3.97
CA LEU A 206 -10.68 -18.46 -5.36
C LEU A 206 -11.87 -18.30 -6.31
N ALA A 207 -12.88 -19.18 -6.20
CA ALA A 207 -14.07 -19.10 -7.03
C ALA A 207 -14.79 -17.76 -6.85
N MET A 208 -14.90 -17.26 -5.62
CA MET A 208 -15.54 -15.97 -5.34
C MET A 208 -14.74 -14.78 -5.90
N SER A 209 -13.42 -14.82 -5.79
CA SER A 209 -12.52 -13.83 -6.42
C SER A 209 -12.69 -13.80 -7.94
N LEU A 210 -12.79 -14.98 -8.57
CA LEU A 210 -13.04 -15.11 -10.00
C LEU A 210 -14.43 -14.57 -10.38
N VAL A 211 -15.47 -14.88 -9.62
CA VAL A 211 -16.84 -14.33 -9.80
C VAL A 211 -16.83 -12.81 -9.82
N MET A 212 -16.04 -12.17 -8.97
CA MET A 212 -16.01 -10.71 -8.89
C MET A 212 -15.23 -10.06 -10.03
N GLY A 213 -14.21 -10.75 -10.55
CA GLY A 213 -13.21 -10.17 -11.45
C GLY A 213 -13.13 -10.77 -12.84
N LEU A 214 -14.03 -11.66 -13.26
CA LEU A 214 -14.06 -12.27 -14.59
C LEU A 214 -15.52 -12.64 -14.97
N PRO A 215 -15.96 -12.47 -16.22
CA PRO A 215 -17.24 -13.02 -16.69
C PRO A 215 -17.21 -14.55 -16.83
N GLU A 216 -18.25 -15.25 -16.34
CA GLU A 216 -18.44 -16.70 -16.60
C GLU A 216 -18.99 -16.91 -18.01
N TYR A 217 -18.36 -17.82 -18.77
CA TYR A 217 -18.91 -18.25 -20.05
C TYR A 217 -20.04 -19.27 -19.90
N PHE A 218 -19.99 -20.08 -18.85
CA PHE A 218 -21.05 -21.01 -18.47
C PHE A 218 -21.13 -21.13 -16.95
N PRO A 219 -22.32 -21.43 -16.39
CA PRO A 219 -22.50 -21.57 -14.96
C PRO A 219 -21.50 -22.56 -14.34
N GLY A 220 -20.69 -22.09 -13.40
CA GLY A 220 -19.72 -22.90 -12.67
C GLY A 220 -18.32 -22.97 -13.30
N GLU A 221 -18.05 -22.20 -14.37
CA GLU A 221 -16.70 -22.06 -14.93
C GLU A 221 -15.70 -21.62 -13.84
N HIS A 222 -16.04 -20.65 -13.00
CA HIS A 222 -15.09 -20.16 -11.99
C HIS A 222 -14.77 -21.19 -10.92
N LEU A 223 -15.75 -22.01 -10.53
CA LEU A 223 -15.52 -23.12 -9.61
C LEU A 223 -14.61 -24.17 -10.25
N GLN A 224 -14.82 -24.48 -11.54
CA GLN A 224 -13.96 -25.40 -12.27
C GLN A 224 -12.54 -24.86 -12.41
N THR A 225 -12.36 -23.60 -12.84
CA THR A 225 -11.06 -22.94 -12.93
C THR A 225 -10.36 -22.93 -11.56
N ALA A 226 -11.07 -22.56 -10.49
CA ALA A 226 -10.53 -22.59 -9.12
C ALA A 226 -10.09 -24.00 -8.68
N GLN A 227 -10.84 -25.04 -9.03
CA GLN A 227 -10.46 -26.43 -8.78
C GLN A 227 -9.21 -26.84 -9.58
N ILE A 228 -9.14 -26.47 -10.86
CA ILE A 228 -7.99 -26.76 -11.74
C ILE A 228 -6.73 -26.08 -11.20
N ILE A 229 -6.82 -24.82 -10.78
CA ILE A 229 -5.68 -24.08 -10.21
C ILE A 229 -5.24 -24.73 -8.88
N ALA A 230 -6.18 -25.12 -8.03
CA ALA A 230 -5.87 -25.67 -6.71
C ALA A 230 -5.37 -27.13 -6.76
N THR A 231 -5.77 -27.92 -7.76
CA THR A 231 -5.57 -29.38 -7.76
C THR A 231 -4.99 -29.97 -9.06
N GLY A 232 -4.89 -29.17 -10.12
CA GLY A 232 -4.49 -29.61 -11.46
C GLY A 232 -2.99 -29.89 -11.62
N THR A 233 -2.62 -30.46 -12.77
CA THR A 233 -1.21 -30.61 -13.18
C THR A 233 -0.75 -29.36 -13.92
N THR A 234 0.57 -29.12 -13.95
CA THR A 234 1.17 -27.94 -14.62
C THR A 234 0.64 -27.70 -16.03
N ASN A 235 0.44 -28.76 -16.82
CA ASN A 235 -0.03 -28.65 -18.21
C ASN A 235 -1.47 -28.13 -18.34
N VAL A 236 -2.31 -28.37 -17.34
CA VAL A 236 -3.71 -27.93 -17.31
C VAL A 236 -3.85 -26.58 -16.60
N ILE A 237 -2.97 -26.29 -15.65
CA ILE A 237 -2.93 -25.01 -14.94
C ILE A 237 -2.45 -23.87 -15.86
N MET A 238 -1.44 -24.11 -16.70
CA MET A 238 -0.81 -23.05 -17.51
C MET A 238 -1.79 -22.34 -18.48
N PRO A 239 -2.65 -23.05 -19.24
CA PRO A 239 -3.68 -22.41 -20.06
C PRO A 239 -4.66 -21.55 -19.25
N GLU A 240 -5.09 -22.02 -18.07
CA GLU A 240 -6.00 -21.28 -17.18
C GLU A 240 -5.33 -20.03 -16.60
N CYS A 241 -4.03 -20.09 -16.27
CA CYS A 241 -3.27 -18.92 -15.83
C CYS A 241 -3.11 -17.90 -16.95
N LEU A 242 -2.78 -18.35 -18.17
CA LEU A 242 -2.67 -17.47 -19.33
C LEU A 242 -4.01 -16.79 -19.63
N LYS A 243 -5.13 -17.50 -19.51
CA LYS A 243 -6.49 -16.96 -19.62
C LYS A 243 -6.70 -15.80 -18.63
N LEU A 244 -6.39 -16.01 -17.34
CA LEU A 244 -6.54 -14.97 -16.32
C LEU A 244 -5.64 -13.76 -16.55
N ILE A 245 -4.40 -13.99 -16.97
CA ILE A 245 -3.44 -12.93 -17.27
C ILE A 245 -3.93 -12.07 -18.44
N PHE A 246 -4.37 -12.69 -19.55
CA PHE A 246 -4.92 -11.93 -20.68
C PHE A 246 -6.09 -11.06 -20.26
N TYR A 247 -7.06 -11.60 -19.53
CA TYR A 247 -8.22 -10.83 -19.08
C TYR A 247 -7.81 -9.67 -18.16
N LYS A 248 -7.03 -9.96 -17.11
CA LYS A 248 -6.68 -8.98 -16.09
C LYS A 248 -5.81 -7.86 -16.64
N VAL A 249 -4.80 -8.19 -17.46
CA VAL A 249 -3.91 -7.18 -18.07
C VAL A 249 -4.66 -6.38 -19.15
N SER A 250 -5.49 -7.00 -19.99
CA SER A 250 -6.27 -6.25 -21.00
C SER A 250 -7.32 -5.31 -20.38
N ASN A 251 -7.85 -5.63 -19.20
CA ASN A 251 -8.76 -4.79 -18.43
C ASN A 251 -8.06 -3.90 -17.38
N ASN A 252 -6.73 -3.85 -17.41
CA ASN A 252 -5.88 -3.05 -16.51
C ASN A 252 -6.10 -3.34 -15.00
N ILE A 253 -6.61 -4.53 -14.64
CA ILE A 253 -7.04 -4.91 -13.27
C ILE A 253 -5.84 -5.12 -12.35
N ILE A 254 -4.75 -5.64 -12.90
CA ILE A 254 -3.51 -5.89 -12.17
C ILE A 254 -2.43 -4.99 -12.74
N HIS A 255 -1.61 -4.45 -11.85
CA HIS A 255 -0.33 -3.88 -12.21
C HIS A 255 0.78 -4.84 -11.76
N LEU A 256 1.61 -5.27 -12.70
CA LEU A 256 2.72 -6.17 -12.43
C LEU A 256 3.90 -5.31 -11.95
N TRP A 257 4.15 -5.25 -10.63
CA TRP A 257 5.18 -4.39 -10.06
C TRP A 257 6.34 -5.16 -9.41
N GLU A 258 6.17 -6.45 -9.13
CA GLU A 258 7.19 -7.25 -8.45
C GLU A 258 8.05 -8.02 -9.46
N ALA A 259 9.33 -8.24 -9.11
CA ALA A 259 10.26 -8.95 -9.97
C ALA A 259 9.80 -10.37 -10.31
N ASP A 260 9.24 -11.04 -9.29
CA ASP A 260 8.73 -12.39 -9.41
C ASP A 260 7.56 -12.43 -10.41
N ASP A 261 6.69 -11.42 -10.43
CA ASP A 261 5.53 -11.36 -11.33
C ASP A 261 5.94 -11.45 -12.81
N PHE A 262 6.97 -10.71 -13.22
CA PHE A 262 7.45 -10.71 -14.61
C PHE A 262 8.21 -11.98 -14.98
N GLU A 263 8.96 -12.56 -14.04
CA GLU A 263 9.61 -13.86 -14.24
C GLU A 263 8.58 -14.99 -14.44
N ASN A 264 7.51 -14.93 -13.66
CA ASN A 264 6.39 -15.86 -13.75
C ASN A 264 5.65 -15.68 -15.07
N LEU A 265 5.37 -14.43 -15.46
CA LEU A 265 4.77 -14.11 -16.76
C LEU A 265 5.64 -14.61 -17.92
N TYR A 266 6.94 -14.31 -17.91
CA TYR A 266 7.88 -14.78 -18.93
C TYR A 266 7.87 -16.30 -19.02
N THR A 267 7.91 -16.99 -17.89
CA THR A 267 7.87 -18.45 -17.83
C THR A 267 6.59 -19.01 -18.44
N ILE A 268 5.43 -18.40 -18.16
CA ILE A 268 4.14 -18.80 -18.72
C ILE A 268 4.11 -18.56 -20.24
N ILE A 269 4.48 -17.37 -20.70
CA ILE A 269 4.51 -17.01 -22.14
C ILE A 269 5.50 -17.90 -22.91
N TYR A 270 6.68 -18.16 -22.35
CA TYR A 270 7.68 -19.04 -22.94
C TYR A 270 7.18 -20.48 -23.04
N ARG A 271 6.64 -21.04 -21.95
CA ARG A 271 6.19 -22.45 -21.89
C ARG A 271 4.93 -22.72 -22.70
N THR A 272 4.05 -21.73 -22.86
CA THR A 272 2.85 -21.82 -23.71
C THR A 272 3.18 -21.72 -25.20
N GLY A 273 4.44 -21.43 -25.57
CA GLY A 273 4.86 -21.26 -26.95
C GLY A 273 4.42 -19.94 -27.57
N LEU A 274 3.96 -18.97 -26.77
CA LEU A 274 3.43 -17.71 -27.29
C LEU A 274 4.52 -16.83 -27.91
N LEU A 275 5.78 -16.93 -27.43
CA LEU A 275 6.91 -16.19 -27.98
C LEU A 275 7.19 -16.50 -29.45
N SER A 276 6.92 -17.72 -29.92
CA SER A 276 7.15 -18.13 -31.31
C SER A 276 6.00 -17.77 -32.26
N ALA A 277 4.85 -17.29 -31.74
CA ALA A 277 3.66 -16.96 -32.53
C ALA A 277 3.63 -15.51 -33.05
N ILE A 278 4.79 -14.97 -33.45
CA ILE A 278 4.99 -13.55 -33.78
C ILE A 278 4.02 -13.05 -34.86
N ASP A 279 3.91 -13.73 -36.00
CA ASP A 279 3.10 -13.26 -37.14
C ASP A 279 1.59 -13.37 -36.90
N SER A 280 1.16 -14.34 -36.09
CA SER A 280 -0.24 -14.48 -35.68
C SER A 280 -0.63 -13.36 -34.71
N LEU A 281 0.21 -13.07 -33.71
CA LEU A 281 -0.03 -12.00 -32.75
C LEU A 281 0.03 -10.61 -33.38
N LYS A 282 0.95 -10.37 -34.32
CA LYS A 282 1.02 -9.12 -35.10
C LYS A 282 -0.28 -8.81 -35.82
N ARG A 283 -0.86 -9.81 -36.51
CA ARG A 283 -2.14 -9.67 -37.22
C ARG A 283 -3.28 -9.48 -36.23
N ALA A 284 -3.30 -10.27 -35.16
CA ALA A 284 -4.35 -10.25 -34.18
C ALA A 284 -4.41 -8.92 -33.40
N ARG A 285 -3.26 -8.31 -33.08
CA ARG A 285 -3.17 -6.98 -32.45
C ARG A 285 -3.89 -5.88 -33.25
N ARG A 286 -3.87 -5.97 -34.59
CA ARG A 286 -4.55 -5.00 -35.46
C ARG A 286 -6.06 -5.20 -35.52
N GLN A 287 -6.55 -6.39 -35.19
CA GLN A 287 -7.95 -6.80 -35.39
C GLN A 287 -8.73 -6.95 -34.08
N ASP A 288 -8.04 -7.20 -32.96
CA ASP A 288 -8.65 -7.57 -31.68
C ASP A 288 -8.27 -6.56 -30.59
N LEU A 289 -9.27 -5.90 -30.03
CA LEU A 289 -9.10 -4.87 -29.01
C LEU A 289 -8.53 -5.43 -27.71
N THR A 290 -8.86 -6.68 -27.35
CA THR A 290 -8.36 -7.33 -26.13
C THR A 290 -6.86 -7.55 -26.21
N ILE A 291 -6.35 -7.96 -27.38
CA ILE A 291 -4.91 -8.15 -27.62
C ILE A 291 -4.18 -6.81 -27.62
N ARG A 292 -4.77 -5.79 -28.27
CA ARG A 292 -4.20 -4.45 -28.26
C ARG A 292 -4.09 -3.92 -26.83
N ALA A 293 -5.17 -3.97 -26.04
CA ALA A 293 -5.17 -3.55 -24.64
C ALA A 293 -4.16 -4.33 -23.81
N PHE A 294 -4.08 -5.66 -24.01
CA PHE A 294 -3.09 -6.51 -23.35
C PHE A 294 -1.66 -6.04 -23.63
N MET A 295 -1.31 -5.77 -24.89
CA MET A 295 0.04 -5.36 -25.26
C MET A 295 0.36 -3.93 -24.80
N ASP A 296 -0.58 -3.00 -24.90
CA ASP A 296 -0.42 -1.61 -24.44
C ASP A 296 -0.16 -1.56 -22.93
N ASN A 297 -0.99 -2.25 -22.14
CA ASN A 297 -0.86 -2.30 -20.68
C ASN A 297 0.40 -3.08 -20.25
N LEU A 298 0.70 -4.22 -20.88
CA LEU A 298 1.90 -4.99 -20.57
C LEU A 298 3.17 -4.22 -20.90
N PHE A 299 3.21 -3.50 -22.03
CA PHE A 299 4.35 -2.66 -22.39
C PHE A 299 4.56 -1.56 -21.35
N ARG A 300 3.47 -0.93 -20.90
CA ARG A 300 3.53 0.12 -19.88
C ARG A 300 4.11 -0.39 -18.56
N ASP A 301 3.58 -1.51 -18.07
CA ASP A 301 4.05 -2.13 -16.82
C ASP A 301 5.52 -2.58 -16.94
N LEU A 302 5.91 -3.17 -18.07
CA LEU A 302 7.29 -3.60 -18.32
C LEU A 302 8.28 -2.44 -18.34
N ILE A 303 7.98 -1.34 -19.05
CA ILE A 303 8.85 -0.17 -19.11
C ILE A 303 8.98 0.46 -17.72
N THR A 304 7.86 0.68 -17.02
CA THR A 304 7.84 1.22 -15.66
C THR A 304 8.65 0.36 -14.71
N SER A 305 8.54 -0.96 -14.81
CA SER A 305 9.27 -1.94 -14.01
C SER A 305 10.77 -1.96 -14.29
N VAL A 306 11.16 -2.10 -15.57
CA VAL A 306 12.56 -2.12 -16.01
C VAL A 306 13.27 -0.83 -15.62
N CYS A 307 12.58 0.31 -15.71
CA CYS A 307 13.16 1.61 -15.41
C CYS A 307 13.16 1.95 -13.90
N ASN A 308 12.24 1.45 -13.08
CA ASN A 308 12.26 1.72 -11.63
C ASN A 308 13.33 0.93 -10.85
N GLY A 309 13.90 -0.14 -11.44
CA GLY A 309 15.28 -0.61 -11.20
C GLY A 309 15.72 -1.03 -9.79
N LYS A 310 14.89 -0.95 -8.75
CA LYS A 310 15.25 -1.32 -7.38
C LYS A 310 14.52 -2.60 -6.99
N ARG A 311 15.23 -3.75 -7.05
CA ARG A 311 14.88 -5.10 -6.52
C ARG A 311 14.51 -6.21 -7.53
N MET A 312 15.16 -6.31 -8.70
CA MET A 312 15.01 -7.52 -9.54
C MET A 312 16.29 -8.35 -9.59
N ALA A 313 16.21 -9.64 -9.26
CA ALA A 313 17.35 -10.57 -9.28
C ALA A 313 17.78 -10.96 -10.70
N ASN A 314 16.88 -10.87 -11.68
CA ASN A 314 17.14 -11.12 -13.10
C ASN A 314 16.39 -10.10 -13.97
N MET A 315 17.13 -9.21 -14.63
CA MET A 315 16.56 -8.14 -15.46
C MET A 315 16.44 -8.54 -16.96
N GLU A 316 16.98 -9.69 -17.36
CA GLU A 316 17.04 -10.10 -18.77
C GLU A 316 15.67 -10.49 -19.33
N ASN A 317 14.82 -11.13 -18.53
CA ASN A 317 13.52 -11.62 -18.99
C ASN A 317 12.53 -10.47 -19.26
N PRO A 318 12.35 -9.48 -18.38
CA PRO A 318 11.56 -8.28 -18.69
C PRO A 318 12.07 -7.53 -19.92
N LYS A 319 13.39 -7.32 -20.04
CA LYS A 319 14.01 -6.68 -21.23
C LYS A 319 13.73 -7.45 -22.52
N THR A 320 13.74 -8.78 -22.45
CA THR A 320 13.41 -9.67 -23.58
C THR A 320 11.94 -9.51 -23.98
N LEU A 321 11.02 -9.41 -23.02
CA LEU A 321 9.61 -9.16 -23.31
C LEU A 321 9.38 -7.78 -23.96
N VAL A 322 10.08 -6.73 -23.52
CA VAL A 322 10.05 -5.41 -24.18
C VAL A 322 10.48 -5.52 -25.64
N LYS A 323 11.63 -6.15 -25.91
CA LYS A 323 12.12 -6.38 -27.28
C LYS A 323 11.14 -7.20 -28.11
N TRP A 324 10.52 -8.22 -27.51
CA TRP A 324 9.49 -9.03 -28.16
C TRP A 324 8.25 -8.20 -28.53
N LEU A 325 7.72 -7.37 -27.62
CA LEU A 325 6.58 -6.48 -27.90
C LEU A 325 6.91 -5.47 -29.02
N LEU A 326 8.08 -4.83 -28.97
CA LEU A 326 8.52 -3.94 -30.06
C LEU A 326 8.62 -4.69 -31.39
N SER A 327 9.09 -5.94 -31.38
CA SER A 327 9.12 -6.77 -32.59
C SER A 327 7.73 -7.08 -33.15
N LEU A 328 6.68 -7.10 -32.32
CA LEU A 328 5.26 -7.22 -32.69
C LEU A 328 4.66 -5.90 -33.25
N GLY A 329 5.48 -4.84 -33.29
CA GLY A 329 5.11 -3.50 -33.75
C GLY A 329 4.43 -2.66 -32.67
N GLN A 330 4.62 -2.99 -31.39
CA GLN A 330 4.12 -2.19 -30.28
C GLN A 330 4.55 -0.73 -30.43
N ASP A 331 3.63 0.20 -30.16
CA ASP A 331 3.91 1.63 -30.27
C ASP A 331 4.87 2.03 -29.13
N PRO A 332 6.10 2.49 -29.44
CA PRO A 332 7.06 2.89 -28.41
C PRO A 332 6.74 4.25 -27.79
N ASN A 333 5.80 5.02 -28.36
CA ASN A 333 5.44 6.37 -27.93
C ASN A 333 4.17 6.42 -27.08
N ILE A 334 3.73 5.28 -26.55
CA ILE A 334 2.65 5.25 -25.55
C ILE A 334 3.06 6.16 -24.39
N GLU A 335 2.14 7.05 -24.00
CA GLU A 335 2.35 8.01 -22.94
C GLU A 335 2.23 7.35 -21.56
N PHE A 336 3.14 7.69 -20.65
CA PHE A 336 3.19 7.18 -19.29
C PHE A 336 2.84 8.29 -18.32
N LEU A 337 1.84 8.07 -17.47
CA LEU A 337 1.56 8.96 -16.35
C LEU A 337 2.51 8.64 -15.21
N GLU A 338 3.53 9.47 -15.01
CA GLU A 338 4.43 9.39 -13.85
C GLU A 338 4.13 10.56 -12.90
N SER A 339 4.58 10.49 -11.64
CA SER A 339 4.23 11.41 -10.52
C SER A 339 4.67 12.88 -10.69
N GLY A 340 4.66 13.45 -11.89
CA GLY A 340 5.19 14.77 -12.26
C GLY A 340 4.94 15.18 -13.71
N GLY A 341 4.33 14.32 -14.55
CA GLY A 341 4.04 14.62 -15.95
C GLY A 341 3.84 13.38 -16.80
N ILE A 342 3.54 13.61 -18.09
CA ILE A 342 3.51 12.57 -19.12
C ILE A 342 4.93 12.39 -19.64
N VAL A 343 5.43 11.16 -19.64
CA VAL A 343 6.80 10.79 -20.06
C VAL A 343 6.72 9.70 -21.13
N THR A 344 7.63 9.68 -22.11
CA THR A 344 7.70 8.60 -23.10
C THR A 344 8.57 7.42 -22.61
N ALA A 345 8.40 6.24 -23.19
CA ALA A 345 9.23 5.07 -22.84
C ALA A 345 10.73 5.33 -23.01
N LEU A 346 11.10 6.13 -24.01
CA LEU A 346 12.48 6.51 -24.29
C LEU A 346 13.04 7.43 -23.21
N GLU A 347 12.29 8.45 -22.81
CA GLU A 347 12.69 9.37 -21.73
C GLU A 347 12.88 8.62 -20.41
N HIS A 348 11.93 7.72 -20.08
CA HIS A 348 12.02 6.89 -18.88
C HIS A 348 13.25 5.95 -18.94
N ALA A 349 13.51 5.33 -20.08
CA ALA A 349 14.69 4.47 -20.28
C ALA A 349 16.02 5.24 -20.15
N ILE A 350 16.10 6.48 -20.66
CA ILE A 350 17.27 7.36 -20.54
C ILE A 350 17.48 7.75 -19.07
N LEU A 351 16.43 8.23 -18.40
CA LEU A 351 16.45 8.64 -16.99
C LEU A 351 16.89 7.53 -16.05
N SER A 352 16.51 6.29 -16.38
CA SER A 352 16.85 5.09 -15.62
C SER A 352 18.08 4.35 -16.14
N ARG A 353 18.79 4.92 -17.13
CA ARG A 353 20.04 4.40 -17.70
C ARG A 353 19.96 2.96 -18.22
N GLN A 354 18.80 2.58 -18.75
CA GLN A 354 18.57 1.23 -19.29
C GLN A 354 19.03 1.13 -20.76
N VAL A 355 20.35 1.10 -20.94
CA VAL A 355 21.01 1.09 -22.27
C VAL A 355 20.45 0.01 -23.21
N ASP A 356 20.17 -1.19 -22.69
CA ASP A 356 19.75 -2.36 -23.49
C ASP A 356 18.41 -2.20 -24.22
N ILE A 357 17.56 -1.28 -23.76
CA ILE A 357 16.24 -1.01 -24.36
C ILE A 357 16.20 0.31 -25.14
N ILE A 358 17.15 1.23 -24.93
CA ILE A 358 17.21 2.53 -25.64
C ILE A 358 17.35 2.32 -27.15
N GLU A 359 18.32 1.52 -27.60
CA GLU A 359 18.52 1.26 -29.03
C GLU A 359 17.30 0.54 -29.67
N PRO A 360 16.72 -0.53 -29.07
CA PRO A 360 15.46 -1.09 -29.55
C PRO A 360 14.31 -0.10 -29.66
N LEU A 361 14.14 0.81 -28.68
CA LEU A 361 13.10 1.84 -28.71
C LEU A 361 13.34 2.83 -29.85
N LEU A 362 14.57 3.32 -30.03
CA LEU A 362 14.94 4.21 -31.13
C LEU A 362 14.70 3.56 -32.50
N LYS A 363 15.07 2.28 -32.66
CA LYS A 363 14.81 1.51 -33.88
C LYS A 363 13.31 1.32 -34.16
N ALA A 364 12.49 1.26 -33.12
CA ALA A 364 11.04 1.18 -33.23
C ALA A 364 10.38 2.55 -33.53
N GLY A 365 11.14 3.66 -33.54
CA GLY A 365 10.64 5.00 -33.82
C GLY A 365 10.21 5.78 -32.57
N ALA A 366 10.82 5.50 -31.41
CA ALA A 366 10.57 6.26 -30.19
C ALA A 366 11.02 7.72 -30.32
N VAL A 367 10.22 8.64 -29.81
CA VAL A 367 10.44 10.09 -29.83
C VAL A 367 10.45 10.62 -28.40
N ILE A 368 11.12 11.76 -28.20
CA ILE A 368 11.14 12.51 -26.94
C ILE A 368 9.98 13.50 -26.97
N SER A 369 9.19 13.56 -25.92
CA SER A 369 8.10 14.51 -25.82
C SER A 369 8.66 15.93 -25.65
N GLY A 370 8.28 16.85 -26.53
CA GLY A 370 8.65 18.26 -26.43
C GLY A 370 7.86 19.02 -25.35
N THR A 371 6.97 18.35 -24.62
CA THR A 371 5.89 18.97 -23.83
C THR A 371 5.83 18.39 -22.42
N TRP A 372 6.75 18.81 -21.55
CA TRP A 372 6.51 18.76 -20.12
C TRP A 372 5.46 19.83 -19.77
N ARG A 373 4.54 19.57 -18.84
CA ARG A 373 3.43 20.46 -18.41
C ARG A 373 3.81 21.91 -18.06
N SER A 374 5.10 22.26 -18.07
CA SER A 374 5.63 23.59 -17.78
C SER A 374 5.95 24.49 -19.01
N GLY A 375 5.65 24.06 -20.24
CA GLY A 375 5.73 24.94 -21.42
C GLY A 375 7.13 25.36 -21.89
N ASN A 376 8.20 24.89 -21.24
CA ASN A 376 9.59 25.14 -21.67
C ASN A 376 10.20 23.86 -22.29
N PRO A 377 10.86 23.95 -23.46
CA PRO A 377 11.53 22.80 -24.06
C PRO A 377 12.68 22.35 -23.14
N VAL A 378 12.60 21.10 -22.67
CA VAL A 378 13.61 20.50 -21.80
C VAL A 378 14.71 19.91 -22.68
N SER A 379 15.96 20.27 -22.41
CA SER A 379 17.11 19.75 -23.17
C SER A 379 17.32 18.27 -22.92
N ILE A 380 17.71 17.52 -23.96
CA ILE A 380 18.07 16.10 -23.80
C ILE A 380 19.21 15.88 -22.78
N MET A 381 20.06 16.90 -22.64
CA MET A 381 21.22 16.94 -21.73
C MET A 381 20.81 16.66 -20.29
N SER A 382 19.69 17.25 -19.87
CA SER A 382 19.25 17.14 -18.48
C SER A 382 18.80 15.73 -18.12
N PHE A 383 18.37 14.93 -19.11
CA PHE A 383 17.98 13.54 -18.91
C PHE A 383 19.20 12.60 -18.87
N VAL A 384 20.22 12.85 -19.69
CA VAL A 384 21.38 11.97 -19.83
C VAL A 384 22.42 12.21 -18.71
N LEU A 385 22.61 13.47 -18.31
CA LEU A 385 23.67 13.90 -17.38
C LEU A 385 23.13 14.79 -16.24
N PRO A 386 22.26 14.28 -15.34
CA PRO A 386 21.73 15.08 -14.23
C PRO A 386 22.83 15.57 -13.27
N ASP A 387 23.93 14.82 -13.13
CA ASP A 387 25.04 15.13 -12.20
C ASP A 387 26.32 15.65 -12.88
N ARG A 388 26.26 16.02 -14.17
CA ARG A 388 27.42 16.52 -14.97
C ARG A 388 28.67 15.64 -15.04
N THR A 389 28.61 14.40 -14.54
CA THR A 389 29.71 13.45 -14.62
C THR A 389 29.50 12.51 -15.81
N CYS A 390 30.47 12.51 -16.71
CA CYS A 390 30.42 11.70 -17.93
C CYS A 390 30.93 10.28 -17.62
N ASP A 391 30.03 9.44 -17.12
CA ASP A 391 30.34 8.04 -16.88
C ASP A 391 30.21 7.20 -18.16
N LYS A 392 30.72 5.96 -18.15
CA LYS A 392 30.75 5.11 -19.34
C LYS A 392 29.36 4.87 -19.94
N GLU A 393 28.32 4.78 -19.11
CA GLU A 393 26.94 4.58 -19.55
C GLU A 393 26.37 5.85 -20.18
N GLY A 394 26.55 7.01 -19.52
CA GLY A 394 26.19 8.32 -20.09
C GLY A 394 26.81 8.54 -21.46
N ILE A 395 28.12 8.31 -21.60
CA ILE A 395 28.84 8.40 -22.90
C ILE A 395 28.21 7.50 -23.96
N HIS A 396 27.83 6.28 -23.57
CA HIS A 396 27.21 5.33 -24.49
C HIS A 396 25.83 5.81 -24.96
N ILE A 397 25.00 6.31 -24.04
CA ILE A 397 23.69 6.89 -24.35
C ILE A 397 23.84 8.09 -25.29
N ILE A 398 24.77 9.00 -25.01
CA ILE A 398 25.07 10.17 -25.87
C ILE A 398 25.42 9.72 -27.29
N ARG A 399 26.28 8.71 -27.42
CA ARG A 399 26.66 8.16 -28.74
C ARG A 399 25.47 7.51 -29.47
N LEU A 400 24.60 6.81 -28.76
CA LEU A 400 23.38 6.24 -29.35
C LEU A 400 22.45 7.34 -29.85
N LEU A 401 22.26 8.39 -29.05
CA LEU A 401 21.44 9.56 -29.41
C LEU A 401 22.03 10.29 -30.63
N LEU A 402 23.32 10.60 -30.65
CA LEU A 402 23.97 11.23 -31.82
C LEU A 402 23.84 10.40 -33.10
N ARG A 403 23.85 9.06 -33.01
CA ARG A 403 23.73 8.17 -34.19
C ARG A 403 22.32 8.11 -34.75
N HIS A 404 21.30 8.10 -33.89
CA HIS A 404 19.92 7.85 -34.27
C HIS A 404 19.04 9.11 -34.33
N TYR A 405 19.44 10.18 -33.62
CA TYR A 405 18.67 11.42 -33.46
C TYR A 405 19.31 12.54 -34.28
N LYS A 406 18.74 12.83 -35.46
CA LYS A 406 19.25 13.88 -36.38
C LYS A 406 18.88 15.31 -35.97
N VAL A 407 18.18 15.51 -34.85
CA VAL A 407 17.58 16.80 -34.45
C VAL A 407 18.02 17.17 -33.02
N LEU A 408 19.31 17.18 -32.75
CA LEU A 408 19.84 17.89 -31.59
C LEU A 408 20.04 19.36 -31.96
N THR A 409 19.84 20.27 -31.02
CA THR A 409 20.21 21.69 -31.26
C THR A 409 21.72 21.82 -31.40
N ALA A 410 22.19 22.87 -32.08
CA ALA A 410 23.61 23.12 -32.26
C ALA A 410 24.30 23.34 -30.89
N GLU A 411 23.61 24.01 -29.97
CA GLU A 411 24.05 24.25 -28.59
C GLU A 411 24.16 22.95 -27.78
N GLU A 412 23.19 22.04 -27.87
CA GLU A 412 23.27 20.74 -27.20
C GLU A 412 24.42 19.90 -27.75
N SER A 413 24.61 19.92 -29.07
CA SER A 413 25.71 19.22 -29.73
C SER A 413 27.08 19.76 -29.27
N LEU A 414 27.18 21.08 -29.10
CA LEU A 414 28.38 21.73 -28.56
C LEU A 414 28.65 21.32 -27.10
N HIS A 415 27.64 21.34 -26.24
CA HIS A 415 27.80 20.95 -24.83
C HIS A 415 28.15 19.46 -24.70
N MET A 416 27.53 18.58 -25.50
CA MET A 416 27.91 17.17 -25.61
C MET A 416 29.36 16.99 -26.04
N ALA A 417 29.83 17.75 -27.03
CA ALA A 417 31.20 17.67 -27.51
C ALA A 417 32.23 18.08 -26.43
N ILE A 418 31.94 19.14 -25.67
CA ILE A 418 32.77 19.59 -24.54
C ILE A 418 32.86 18.50 -23.48
N LEU A 419 31.73 17.91 -23.11
CA LEU A 419 31.66 16.87 -22.07
C LEU A 419 32.30 15.55 -22.51
N LEU A 420 32.24 15.20 -23.80
CA LEU A 420 32.92 14.05 -24.39
C LEU A 420 34.41 14.28 -24.68
N GLN A 421 34.87 15.54 -24.61
CA GLN A 421 36.19 15.98 -25.09
C GLN A 421 36.44 15.57 -26.56
N ASP A 422 35.40 15.59 -27.39
CA ASP A 422 35.48 15.22 -28.81
C ASP A 422 35.71 16.46 -29.67
N GLU A 423 36.93 16.64 -30.17
CA GLU A 423 37.29 17.83 -30.94
C GLU A 423 36.58 17.90 -32.30
N HIS A 424 36.29 16.76 -32.93
CA HIS A 424 35.61 16.74 -34.22
C HIS A 424 34.16 17.17 -34.07
N LEU A 425 33.45 16.61 -33.09
CA LEU A 425 32.07 17.03 -32.77
C LEU A 425 32.01 18.50 -32.32
N PHE A 426 33.05 18.98 -31.64
CA PHE A 426 33.13 20.38 -31.21
C PHE A 426 33.22 21.33 -32.41
N GLU A 427 34.10 21.04 -33.37
CA GLU A 427 34.21 21.82 -34.60
C GLU A 427 32.95 21.73 -35.47
N GLU A 428 32.35 20.54 -35.56
CA GLU A 428 31.09 20.33 -36.29
C GLU A 428 29.93 21.14 -35.67
N ALA A 429 29.82 21.18 -34.34
CA ALA A 429 28.82 21.98 -33.64
C ALA A 429 29.02 23.49 -33.90
N LEU A 430 30.26 23.98 -33.90
CA LEU A 430 30.53 25.39 -34.25
C LEU A 430 30.21 25.70 -35.71
N ASN A 431 30.53 24.79 -36.64
CA ASN A 431 30.21 24.95 -38.06
C ASN A 431 28.70 24.94 -38.34
N THR A 432 27.92 24.24 -37.52
CA THR A 432 26.44 24.25 -37.59
C THR A 432 25.82 25.49 -36.92
N GLY A 433 26.63 26.38 -36.36
CA GLY A 433 26.21 27.69 -35.85
C GLY A 433 25.97 27.74 -34.33
N ALA A 434 26.48 26.78 -33.55
CA ALA A 434 26.31 26.76 -32.10
C ALA A 434 26.88 28.01 -31.44
N ASN A 435 26.06 28.67 -30.61
CA ASN A 435 26.49 29.86 -29.89
C ASN A 435 27.07 29.51 -28.51
N ILE A 436 28.37 29.76 -28.32
CA ILE A 436 29.10 29.50 -27.06
C ILE A 436 28.58 30.36 -25.89
N PHE A 437 27.94 31.50 -26.17
CA PHE A 437 27.34 32.38 -25.16
C PHE A 437 25.99 31.88 -24.65
N PHE A 438 25.33 30.98 -25.39
CA PHE A 438 23.97 30.57 -25.07
C PHE A 438 23.95 29.49 -23.98
N PRO A 439 23.34 29.75 -22.81
CA PRO A 439 23.23 28.74 -21.78
C PRO A 439 22.12 27.73 -22.06
N ILE A 440 22.34 26.47 -21.69
CA ILE A 440 21.32 25.41 -21.68
C ILE A 440 20.71 25.31 -20.28
N GLN A 441 19.39 25.24 -20.18
CA GLN A 441 18.72 25.02 -18.89
C GLN A 441 18.93 23.59 -18.41
N ILE A 442 19.39 23.42 -17.18
CA ILE A 442 19.47 22.13 -16.50
C ILE A 442 18.28 21.99 -15.55
N ARG A 443 17.49 20.94 -15.74
CA ARG A 443 16.46 20.49 -14.78
C ARG A 443 16.74 19.08 -14.33
N THR A 444 16.84 18.86 -13.02
CA THR A 444 17.26 17.55 -12.51
C THR A 444 16.22 16.78 -11.74
N ASP A 445 15.08 17.37 -11.35
CA ASP A 445 14.15 16.63 -10.49
C ASP A 445 12.90 16.07 -11.14
N ARG A 446 12.74 14.78 -10.83
CA ARG A 446 11.78 13.79 -11.29
C ARG A 446 10.37 14.15 -10.86
N PHE A 447 10.18 14.70 -9.65
CA PHE A 447 8.86 14.89 -9.04
C PHE A 447 8.91 16.04 -8.01
N MET A 448 8.23 17.17 -8.26
CA MET A 448 8.03 18.33 -7.35
C MET A 448 9.22 19.27 -7.02
N SER A 449 9.00 20.57 -7.31
CA SER A 449 9.48 21.86 -6.71
C SER A 449 10.91 22.09 -6.21
N TRP A 450 11.83 21.12 -6.20
CA TRP A 450 13.19 21.32 -5.70
C TRP A 450 14.19 20.80 -6.72
N ASP A 451 14.76 21.68 -7.54
CA ASP A 451 15.90 21.32 -8.39
C ASP A 451 17.08 20.89 -7.50
N SER A 452 17.76 19.80 -7.85
CA SER A 452 18.82 19.17 -7.05
C SER A 452 20.25 19.53 -7.50
N HIS A 453 20.41 19.98 -8.75
CA HIS A 453 21.72 20.34 -9.31
C HIS A 453 22.07 21.83 -9.08
N PRO A 454 23.25 22.13 -8.50
CA PRO A 454 23.54 23.47 -7.99
C PRO A 454 23.59 24.54 -9.07
N VAL A 455 23.83 24.19 -10.34
CA VAL A 455 23.80 25.13 -11.46
C VAL A 455 22.47 25.02 -12.23
N LYS A 456 21.82 26.17 -12.44
CA LYS A 456 20.53 26.29 -13.15
C LYS A 456 20.68 26.38 -14.67
N GLU A 457 21.68 27.14 -15.12
CA GLU A 457 21.96 27.43 -16.53
C GLU A 457 23.41 27.05 -16.81
N GLU A 458 23.62 26.10 -17.71
CA GLU A 458 24.94 25.65 -18.12
C GLU A 458 25.42 26.44 -19.32
N THR A 459 26.50 27.17 -19.14
CA THR A 459 27.27 27.75 -20.24
C THR A 459 28.37 26.78 -20.68
N ALA A 460 28.85 26.94 -21.91
CA ALA A 460 30.01 26.19 -22.41
C ALA A 460 31.22 26.27 -21.46
N LEU A 461 31.47 27.45 -20.86
CA LEU A 461 32.55 27.63 -19.88
C LEU A 461 32.31 26.85 -18.59
N SER A 462 31.08 26.84 -18.07
CA SER A 462 30.73 26.04 -16.89
C SER A 462 30.79 24.53 -17.16
N ALA A 463 30.43 24.08 -18.37
CA ALA A 463 30.57 22.69 -18.79
C ALA A 463 32.06 22.30 -18.86
N ALA A 464 32.91 23.14 -19.45
CA ALA A 464 34.35 22.87 -19.49
C ALA A 464 35.01 22.89 -18.10
N ALA A 465 34.55 23.76 -17.19
CA ALA A 465 35.02 23.81 -15.81
C ALA A 465 34.72 22.52 -15.03
N ALA A 466 33.69 21.76 -15.43
CA ALA A 466 33.38 20.45 -14.87
C ALA A 466 34.22 19.31 -15.49
N VAL A 467 34.99 19.58 -16.55
CA VAL A 467 35.68 18.53 -17.33
C VAL A 467 37.18 18.58 -17.12
N SER A 468 37.82 19.71 -17.42
CA SER A 468 39.26 19.86 -17.23
C SER A 468 39.73 21.32 -17.34
N ILE A 469 40.90 21.59 -16.76
CA ILE A 469 41.61 22.86 -16.95
C ILE A 469 41.92 23.16 -18.42
N GLN A 470 42.23 22.15 -19.24
CA GLN A 470 42.54 22.35 -20.66
C GLN A 470 41.32 22.81 -21.45
N ALA A 471 40.17 22.15 -21.26
CA ALA A 471 38.91 22.56 -21.86
C ALA A 471 38.52 23.97 -21.39
N THR A 472 38.66 24.25 -20.09
CA THR A 472 38.33 25.56 -19.50
C THR A 472 39.17 26.67 -20.13
N ARG A 473 40.48 26.46 -20.27
CA ARG A 473 41.38 27.42 -20.92
C ARG A 473 41.05 27.62 -22.40
N LYS A 474 40.75 26.53 -23.13
CA LYS A 474 40.39 26.58 -24.56
C LYS A 474 39.13 27.42 -24.78
N ILE A 475 38.07 27.17 -24.01
CA ILE A 475 36.83 27.92 -24.12
C ILE A 475 37.00 29.37 -23.65
N PHE A 476 37.72 29.60 -22.54
CA PHE A 476 37.98 30.96 -22.08
C PHE A 476 38.79 31.79 -23.09
N HIS A 477 39.80 31.20 -23.72
CA HIS A 477 40.58 31.86 -24.78
C HIS A 477 39.71 32.18 -26.00
N PHE A 478 38.81 31.27 -26.37
CA PHE A 478 37.87 31.49 -27.47
C PHE A 478 36.90 32.64 -27.16
N LEU A 479 36.35 32.68 -25.95
CA LEU A 479 35.52 33.79 -25.47
C LEU A 479 36.28 35.12 -25.47
N HIS A 480 37.54 35.11 -25.02
CA HIS A 480 38.40 36.29 -25.01
C HIS A 480 38.66 36.84 -26.41
N HIS A 481 38.88 35.98 -27.40
CA HIS A 481 39.12 36.38 -28.79
C HIS A 481 37.88 36.91 -29.50
N GLN A 482 36.68 36.45 -29.14
CA GLN A 482 35.43 36.88 -29.76
C GLN A 482 34.86 38.19 -29.15
N CYS A 483 35.17 38.48 -27.88
CA CYS A 483 34.66 39.66 -27.18
C CYS A 483 35.72 40.75 -27.02
N CYS A 484 35.88 41.64 -28.02
CA CYS A 484 36.79 42.79 -27.92
C CYS A 484 36.26 43.99 -27.08
N ALA A 485 35.13 43.85 -26.36
CA ALA A 485 34.46 45.00 -25.73
C ALA A 485 33.82 44.75 -24.34
N ILE A 486 33.72 43.50 -23.87
CA ILE A 486 33.24 43.15 -22.52
C ILE A 486 34.39 42.41 -21.83
N GLU A 487 34.75 42.80 -20.61
CA GLU A 487 35.82 42.15 -19.84
C GLU A 487 35.53 40.65 -19.78
N ALA A 488 36.33 39.81 -20.45
CA ALA A 488 36.14 38.35 -20.50
C ALA A 488 35.99 37.71 -19.09
N ALA A 489 36.48 38.39 -18.05
CA ALA A 489 36.26 38.07 -16.65
C ALA A 489 34.77 38.04 -16.22
N SER A 490 33.87 38.78 -16.87
CA SER A 490 32.44 38.83 -16.54
C SER A 490 31.70 37.53 -16.85
N PHE A 491 32.25 36.69 -17.74
CA PHE A 491 31.70 35.35 -18.04
C PHE A 491 32.04 34.31 -16.97
N ILE A 492 33.01 34.61 -16.09
CA ILE A 492 33.26 33.80 -14.90
C ILE A 492 32.19 34.15 -13.87
N THR A 493 31.16 33.31 -13.76
CA THR A 493 30.07 33.45 -12.79
C THR A 493 30.26 32.53 -11.59
N ALA A 494 29.43 32.70 -10.55
CA ALA A 494 29.39 31.77 -9.42
C ALA A 494 29.11 30.33 -9.88
N ASP A 495 28.32 30.13 -10.95
CA ASP A 495 28.02 28.82 -11.52
C ASP A 495 29.25 28.14 -12.12
N VAL A 496 30.21 28.88 -12.68
CA VAL A 496 31.48 28.31 -13.19
C VAL A 496 32.34 27.80 -12.03
N PHE A 497 32.44 28.57 -10.94
CA PHE A 497 33.12 28.11 -9.71
C PHE A 497 32.43 26.91 -9.06
N ILE A 498 31.10 26.92 -9.02
CA ILE A 498 30.29 25.80 -8.50
C ILE A 498 30.51 24.55 -9.35
N SER A 499 30.63 24.69 -10.68
CA SER A 499 30.88 23.56 -11.59
C SER A 499 32.24 22.90 -11.31
N ALA A 500 33.29 23.71 -11.14
CA ALA A 500 34.62 23.22 -10.78
C ALA A 500 34.65 22.58 -9.38
N ALA A 501 34.00 23.22 -8.41
CA ALA A 501 33.89 22.74 -7.03
C ALA A 501 33.06 21.45 -6.91
N TYR A 502 32.09 21.25 -7.80
CA TYR A 502 31.28 20.03 -7.85
C TYR A 502 32.09 18.79 -8.25
N VAL A 503 33.12 18.96 -9.10
CA VAL A 503 34.02 17.87 -9.53
C VAL A 503 35.30 17.80 -8.68
N GLY A 504 35.60 18.88 -7.96
CA GLY A 504 36.76 18.97 -7.06
C GLY A 504 38.05 19.40 -7.74
N ASP A 505 37.98 20.02 -8.93
CA ASP A 505 39.18 20.45 -9.68
C ASP A 505 39.74 21.77 -9.08
N ALA A 506 40.72 21.62 -8.20
CA ALA A 506 41.38 22.74 -7.52
C ALA A 506 42.16 23.65 -8.49
N ASP A 507 42.70 23.10 -9.58
CA ASP A 507 43.46 23.85 -10.58
C ASP A 507 42.54 24.79 -11.39
N VAL A 508 41.35 24.30 -11.75
CA VAL A 508 40.31 25.14 -12.36
C VAL A 508 39.86 26.23 -11.39
N ILE A 509 39.63 25.91 -10.11
CA ILE A 509 39.24 26.90 -9.10
C ILE A 509 40.32 28.00 -8.96
N LEU A 510 41.60 27.62 -8.93
CA LEU A 510 42.72 28.56 -8.88
C LEU A 510 42.77 29.45 -10.12
N PHE A 511 42.69 28.86 -11.31
CA PHE A 511 42.68 29.60 -12.58
C PHE A 511 41.53 30.62 -12.64
N LEU A 512 40.32 30.21 -12.24
CA LEU A 512 39.17 31.11 -12.20
C LEU A 512 39.36 32.23 -11.16
N HIS A 513 39.96 31.93 -10.00
CA HIS A 513 40.24 32.91 -8.94
C HIS A 513 41.26 33.96 -9.39
N GLU A 514 42.33 33.56 -10.08
CA GLU A 514 43.36 34.46 -10.62
C GLU A 514 42.78 35.49 -11.60
N ILE A 515 41.72 35.13 -12.33
CA ILE A 515 41.06 36.01 -13.30
C ILE A 515 39.95 36.83 -12.64
N ASN A 516 39.07 36.20 -11.86
CA ASN A 516 37.93 36.85 -11.22
C ASN A 516 37.58 36.20 -9.86
N PRO A 517 37.98 36.78 -8.71
CA PRO A 517 37.89 36.16 -7.39
C PRO A 517 36.48 36.27 -6.77
N ILE A 518 35.45 35.77 -7.45
CA ILE A 518 34.04 35.81 -7.00
C ILE A 518 33.51 34.47 -6.46
N GLY A 519 34.38 33.47 -6.27
CA GLY A 519 33.98 32.11 -5.84
C GLY A 519 33.27 32.02 -4.48
N PHE A 520 33.22 33.12 -3.71
CA PHE A 520 32.46 33.22 -2.47
C PHE A 520 30.98 33.59 -2.66
N ARG A 521 30.57 34.05 -3.85
CA ARG A 521 29.19 34.50 -4.10
C ARG A 521 28.23 33.30 -4.19
N ARG A 522 27.05 33.45 -3.60
CA ARG A 522 25.93 32.53 -3.83
C ARG A 522 25.38 32.74 -5.25
N ASN A 523 25.03 31.66 -5.95
CA ASN A 523 24.39 31.74 -7.26
C ASN A 523 22.86 31.95 -7.15
N ALA A 524 22.13 31.85 -8.27
CA ALA A 524 20.67 31.98 -8.30
C ALA A 524 19.92 30.94 -7.45
N ARG A 525 20.57 29.80 -7.12
CA ARG A 525 20.05 28.76 -6.21
C ARG A 525 20.35 29.04 -4.74
N GLY A 526 21.09 30.11 -4.46
CA GLY A 526 21.49 30.46 -3.11
C GLY A 526 22.58 29.56 -2.54
N VAL A 527 23.40 28.88 -3.35
CA VAL A 527 24.53 28.04 -2.87
C VAL A 527 25.89 28.60 -3.32
N THR A 528 26.95 28.33 -2.56
CA THR A 528 28.33 28.71 -2.89
C THR A 528 29.16 27.53 -3.38
N ALA A 529 30.29 27.80 -4.05
CA ALA A 529 31.23 26.76 -4.46
C ALA A 529 31.80 25.96 -3.27
N LEU A 530 32.06 26.63 -2.14
CA LEU A 530 32.57 25.97 -0.92
C LEU A 530 31.55 24.96 -0.37
N GLU A 531 30.29 25.34 -0.26
CA GLU A 531 29.22 24.45 0.23
C GLU A 531 29.03 23.23 -0.67
N VAL A 532 29.17 23.40 -1.99
CA VAL A 532 29.09 22.31 -2.97
C VAL A 532 30.31 21.38 -2.86
N ALA A 533 31.53 21.92 -2.74
CA ALA A 533 32.74 21.12 -2.53
C ALA A 533 32.67 20.29 -1.23
N ILE A 534 32.08 20.86 -0.16
CA ILE A 534 31.83 20.16 1.10
C ILE A 534 30.85 19.02 0.87
N LYS A 535 29.69 19.29 0.25
CA LYS A 535 28.67 18.25 -0.05
C LYS A 535 29.30 17.05 -0.75
N GLN A 536 30.15 17.29 -1.76
CA GLN A 536 30.79 16.24 -2.53
C GLN A 536 32.01 15.60 -1.83
N GLY A 537 32.55 16.23 -0.80
CA GLY A 537 33.68 15.72 -0.03
C GLY A 537 35.04 15.89 -0.71
N HIS A 538 35.18 16.83 -1.65
CA HIS A 538 36.43 17.07 -2.37
C HIS A 538 37.44 17.85 -1.52
N GLN A 539 38.37 17.12 -0.89
CA GLN A 539 39.34 17.66 0.07
C GLN A 539 40.10 18.88 -0.42
N GLU A 540 40.78 18.77 -1.56
CA GLU A 540 41.61 19.86 -2.09
C GLU A 540 40.78 21.11 -2.42
N ALA A 541 39.59 20.91 -3.00
CA ALA A 541 38.69 22.00 -3.38
C ALA A 541 38.12 22.74 -2.16
N TYR A 542 37.57 22.06 -1.15
CA TYR A 542 37.01 22.76 0.01
C TYR A 542 38.10 23.42 0.87
N GLN A 543 39.29 22.82 0.99
CA GLN A 543 40.42 23.41 1.73
C GLN A 543 40.93 24.67 1.03
N LEU A 544 41.07 24.62 -0.30
CA LEU A 544 41.45 25.77 -1.11
C LEU A 544 40.42 26.90 -0.99
N LEU A 545 39.15 26.60 -1.22
CA LEU A 545 38.06 27.59 -1.15
C LEU A 545 37.92 28.20 0.25
N PHE A 546 38.08 27.40 1.31
CA PHE A 546 38.06 27.90 2.69
C PHE A 546 39.26 28.80 2.99
N LYS A 547 40.46 28.45 2.50
CA LYS A 547 41.67 29.26 2.63
C LYS A 547 41.55 30.59 1.88
N LEU A 548 41.00 30.58 0.67
CA LEU A 548 40.85 31.77 -0.17
C LEU A 548 39.81 32.77 0.37
N TYR A 549 38.68 32.27 0.88
CA TYR A 549 37.51 33.12 1.16
C TYR A 549 37.10 33.22 2.64
N ARG A 550 37.58 32.32 3.54
CA ARG A 550 37.28 32.30 4.99
C ARG A 550 35.81 32.59 5.35
N GLN A 551 34.88 31.87 4.73
CA GLN A 551 33.45 32.06 4.98
C GLN A 551 33.07 31.59 6.40
N SER A 552 32.25 32.38 7.09
CA SER A 552 31.63 32.04 8.39
C SER A 552 30.13 31.83 8.17
N SER A 553 29.75 30.59 7.86
CA SER A 553 28.36 30.23 7.56
C SER A 553 27.95 29.00 8.38
N SER A 554 26.73 28.99 8.93
CA SER A 554 26.21 27.83 9.65
C SER A 554 26.05 26.61 8.73
N THR A 555 26.00 26.81 7.41
CA THR A 555 26.00 25.71 6.42
C THR A 555 27.25 24.84 6.50
N LEU A 556 28.39 25.39 6.91
CA LEU A 556 29.66 24.67 7.09
C LEU A 556 29.60 23.68 8.27
N LEU A 557 28.70 23.91 9.24
CA LEU A 557 28.40 22.97 10.31
C LEU A 557 27.31 21.96 9.89
N LEU A 558 26.27 22.44 9.19
CA LEU A 558 25.08 21.66 8.85
C LEU A 558 25.33 20.62 7.74
N ILE A 559 25.98 21.01 6.64
CA ILE A 559 26.18 20.12 5.48
C ILE A 559 26.95 18.86 5.87
N PRO A 560 28.12 18.94 6.54
CA PRO A 560 28.87 17.74 6.96
C PRO A 560 28.08 16.79 7.87
N ILE A 561 27.21 17.35 8.73
CA ILE A 561 26.35 16.55 9.61
C ILE A 561 25.27 15.84 8.79
N PHE A 562 24.67 16.50 7.81
CA PHE A 562 23.66 15.86 6.95
C PHE A 562 24.25 14.82 6.00
N THR A 563 25.48 15.03 5.50
CA THR A 563 26.16 14.14 4.55
C THR A 563 27.00 13.03 5.22
N ASN A 564 27.05 12.96 6.56
CA ASN A 564 27.91 12.02 7.32
C ASN A 564 29.42 12.18 7.05
N GLN A 565 29.90 13.42 6.94
CA GLN A 565 31.30 13.74 6.69
C GLN A 565 31.93 14.41 7.92
N LEU A 566 32.01 13.67 9.03
CA LEU A 566 32.47 14.20 10.32
C LEU A 566 33.94 14.65 10.31
N ASP A 567 34.77 14.08 9.44
CA ASP A 567 36.17 14.48 9.28
C ASP A 567 36.29 15.90 8.73
N ILE A 568 35.39 16.27 7.79
CA ILE A 568 35.31 17.63 7.25
C ILE A 568 34.86 18.62 8.34
N LEU A 569 33.89 18.21 9.17
CA LEU A 569 33.43 19.01 10.31
C LEU A 569 34.58 19.25 11.31
N GLN A 570 35.35 18.22 11.64
CA GLN A 570 36.52 18.35 12.52
C GLN A 570 37.57 19.30 11.93
N TYR A 571 37.83 19.22 10.63
CA TYR A 571 38.75 20.13 9.95
C TYR A 571 38.35 21.60 10.13
N PHE A 572 37.07 21.93 9.92
CA PHE A 572 36.61 23.32 10.06
C PHE A 572 36.65 23.81 11.50
N LEU A 573 36.22 22.98 12.46
CA LEU A 573 36.29 23.32 13.89
C LEU A 573 37.74 23.53 14.35
N ALA A 574 38.66 22.65 13.95
CA ALA A 574 40.10 22.79 14.22
C ALA A 574 40.73 24.01 13.53
N SER A 575 40.17 24.43 12.39
CA SER A 575 40.59 25.62 11.66
C SER A 575 40.01 26.93 12.22
N GLY A 576 39.29 26.87 13.35
CA GLY A 576 38.76 28.04 14.06
C GLY A 576 37.36 28.47 13.63
N LEU A 577 36.57 27.62 12.98
CA LEU A 577 35.15 27.90 12.72
C LEU A 577 34.38 27.95 14.04
N ASP A 578 33.61 29.02 14.25
CA ASP A 578 32.75 29.13 15.43
C ASP A 578 31.67 28.03 15.42
N VAL A 579 31.62 27.26 16.51
CA VAL A 579 30.65 26.17 16.71
C VAL A 579 29.24 26.71 17.01
N ASN A 580 29.14 27.97 17.44
CA ASN A 580 27.90 28.62 17.88
C ASN A 580 27.24 29.52 16.80
N LEU A 581 27.58 29.31 15.53
CA LEU A 581 26.98 30.04 14.42
C LEU A 581 25.45 29.92 14.42
N THR A 582 24.77 31.06 14.26
CA THR A 582 23.32 31.14 14.19
C THR A 582 22.81 30.90 12.78
N ILE A 583 21.70 30.19 12.64
CA ILE A 583 21.13 29.85 11.34
C ILE A 583 20.39 31.04 10.73
N ASN A 584 20.75 31.43 9.50
CA ASN A 584 20.02 32.43 8.71
C ASN A 584 19.08 31.78 7.66
N PRO A 585 18.04 32.48 7.19
CA PRO A 585 17.11 31.94 6.17
C PRO A 585 17.79 31.52 4.85
N ALA A 586 18.87 32.20 4.47
CA ALA A 586 19.67 31.85 3.29
C ALA A 586 20.39 30.50 3.48
N ASP A 587 20.88 30.23 4.69
CA ASP A 587 21.59 28.99 5.03
C ASP A 587 20.63 27.80 5.09
N ILE A 588 19.39 28.03 5.56
CA ILE A 588 18.30 27.04 5.49
C ILE A 588 18.02 26.66 4.04
N SER A 589 17.91 27.67 3.17
CA SER A 589 17.62 27.46 1.74
C SER A 589 18.74 26.66 1.06
N ALA A 590 20.00 27.00 1.35
CA ALA A 590 21.16 26.28 0.85
C ALA A 590 21.25 24.84 1.39
N CYS A 591 21.04 24.62 2.69
CA CYS A 591 21.04 23.27 3.28
C CYS A 591 19.89 22.42 2.74
N ARG A 592 18.71 23.00 2.54
CA ARG A 592 17.56 22.30 1.97
C ARG A 592 17.83 21.85 0.55
N PHE A 593 18.51 22.70 -0.22
CA PHE A 593 18.94 22.41 -1.59
C PHE A 593 20.06 21.35 -1.65
N LEU A 594 21.08 21.48 -0.81
CA LEU A 594 22.25 20.59 -0.83
C LEU A 594 22.02 19.24 -0.13
N ARG A 595 20.84 19.04 0.45
CA ARG A 595 20.45 17.80 1.13
C ARG A 595 20.44 16.60 0.18
N SER A 596 20.89 15.43 0.63
CA SER A 596 20.68 14.16 -0.08
C SER A 596 19.31 13.57 0.26
N ASN A 597 18.69 12.84 -0.68
CA ASN A 597 17.40 12.16 -0.48
C ASN A 597 17.38 11.12 0.66
N GLN A 598 18.52 10.85 1.30
CA GLN A 598 18.66 9.91 2.42
C GLN A 598 18.56 10.59 3.81
N ALA A 599 18.54 11.93 3.88
CA ALA A 599 18.38 12.62 5.16
C ALA A 599 16.91 12.56 5.63
N PRO A 600 16.63 12.25 6.91
CA PRO A 600 15.27 12.21 7.44
C PRO A 600 14.52 13.52 7.18
N PHE A 601 13.19 13.46 7.15
CA PHE A 601 12.29 14.60 6.98
C PHE A 601 12.53 15.65 8.07
N TRP A 602 13.51 16.52 7.85
CA TRP A 602 13.78 17.69 8.68
C TRP A 602 12.79 18.79 8.31
N ARG A 603 11.94 19.18 9.25
CA ARG A 603 10.91 20.20 9.00
C ARG A 603 11.53 21.58 9.15
N PHE A 604 12.21 22.04 8.10
CA PHE A 604 12.75 23.41 8.02
C PHE A 604 11.67 24.49 8.20
N ASP A 605 10.39 24.15 7.98
CA ASP A 605 9.25 25.07 8.12
C ASP A 605 9.01 25.55 9.56
N LEU A 606 9.50 24.80 10.56
CA LEU A 606 9.43 25.19 11.98
C LEU A 606 10.50 26.22 12.36
N LEU A 607 11.54 26.42 11.53
CA LEU A 607 12.64 27.35 11.80
C LEU A 607 12.26 28.81 11.46
N HIS A 608 11.29 29.03 10.58
CA HIS A 608 10.91 30.38 10.12
C HIS A 608 10.17 31.23 11.16
N LYS A 609 9.73 30.65 12.29
CA LYS A 609 8.84 31.32 13.27
C LYS A 609 9.52 31.88 14.53
N HIS A 610 10.82 31.65 14.77
CA HIS A 610 11.47 32.06 16.03
C HIS A 610 12.90 32.63 15.85
N LYS A 611 13.42 33.26 16.93
CA LYS A 611 14.73 33.91 17.10
C LYS A 611 15.90 33.14 16.48
N SER A 612 17.00 33.84 16.16
CA SER A 612 18.29 33.29 15.75
C SER A 612 18.74 32.15 16.69
N SER A 613 18.55 30.91 16.25
CA SER A 613 18.95 29.69 16.99
C SER A 613 20.30 29.19 16.49
N THR A 614 21.10 28.63 17.40
CA THR A 614 22.33 27.93 17.04
C THR A 614 22.03 26.61 16.34
N VAL A 615 23.01 26.07 15.61
CA VAL A 615 22.89 24.76 14.95
C VAL A 615 22.46 23.66 15.92
N LEU A 616 23.02 23.64 17.14
CA LEU A 616 22.69 22.66 18.17
C LEU A 616 21.23 22.77 18.66
N GLU A 617 20.71 23.99 18.88
CA GLU A 617 19.32 24.18 19.30
C GLU A 617 18.32 23.63 18.27
N CYS A 618 18.65 23.72 16.98
CA CYS A 618 17.82 23.18 15.90
C CYS A 618 17.81 21.65 15.91
N PHE A 619 18.95 21.00 16.16
CA PHE A 619 19.06 19.54 16.34
C PHE A 619 18.30 18.98 17.53
N LEU A 620 18.14 19.76 18.59
CA LEU A 620 17.42 19.32 19.79
C LEU A 620 15.89 19.45 19.65
N ARG A 621 15.40 20.40 18.83
CA ARG A 621 13.96 20.61 18.61
C ARG A 621 13.30 19.63 17.63
N ASP A 622 14.06 19.06 16.69
CA ASP A 622 13.50 18.13 15.68
C ASP A 622 13.67 16.65 16.12
N THR A 623 12.60 15.87 15.98
CA THR A 623 12.33 14.70 16.84
C THR A 623 12.80 13.32 16.33
N PRO A 624 13.22 13.10 15.07
CA PRO A 624 13.87 11.84 14.70
C PRO A 624 15.34 12.02 14.30
N VAL A 625 16.21 12.32 15.28
CA VAL A 625 17.66 12.21 15.08
C VAL A 625 18.05 10.75 15.29
N ARG A 626 18.58 10.10 14.24
CA ARG A 626 19.11 8.73 14.28
C ARG A 626 20.40 8.65 13.48
N GLY A 627 21.29 7.74 13.87
CA GLY A 627 22.50 7.43 13.10
C GLY A 627 23.57 8.52 13.18
N HIS A 628 24.15 8.88 12.04
CA HIS A 628 25.31 9.77 11.94
C HIS A 628 25.12 11.18 12.51
N VAL A 629 23.88 11.67 12.51
CA VAL A 629 23.56 12.99 13.07
C VAL A 629 23.85 13.04 14.57
N THR A 630 23.69 11.92 15.29
CA THR A 630 24.03 11.81 16.73
C THR A 630 25.51 12.09 16.96
N ASN A 631 26.39 11.49 16.15
CA ASN A 631 27.83 11.69 16.24
C ASN A 631 28.23 13.14 15.92
N GLY A 632 27.54 13.76 14.96
CA GLY A 632 27.71 15.18 14.64
C GLY A 632 27.36 16.09 15.83
N ILE A 633 26.22 15.84 16.49
CA ILE A 633 25.80 16.58 17.69
C ILE A 633 26.80 16.41 18.83
N GLN A 634 27.27 15.19 19.10
CA GLN A 634 28.28 14.93 20.12
C GLN A 634 29.58 15.71 19.85
N LEU A 635 29.99 15.80 18.57
CA LEU A 635 31.16 16.57 18.19
C LEU A 635 30.95 18.07 18.47
N LEU A 636 29.81 18.64 18.08
CA LEU A 636 29.49 20.04 18.39
C LEU A 636 29.56 20.33 19.90
N ILE A 637 28.98 19.45 20.73
CA ILE A 637 29.01 19.60 22.20
C ILE A 637 30.45 19.56 22.74
N ARG A 638 31.27 18.61 22.27
CA ARG A 638 32.69 18.50 22.68
C ARG A 638 33.53 19.71 22.32
N TRP A 639 33.19 20.41 21.23
CA TRP A 639 33.86 21.63 20.77
C TRP A 639 33.26 22.91 21.39
N GLY A 640 32.38 22.80 22.39
CA GLY A 640 31.90 23.95 23.17
C GLY A 640 30.62 24.60 22.64
N ALA A 641 29.78 23.86 21.91
CA ALA A 641 28.46 24.35 21.51
C ALA A 641 27.59 24.69 22.74
N PHE A 642 26.94 25.85 22.72
CA PHE A 642 26.03 26.28 23.77
C PHE A 642 24.84 25.33 23.85
N PHE A 643 24.76 24.61 24.97
CA PHE A 643 23.67 23.68 25.23
C PHE A 643 22.51 24.40 25.95
N PRO A 644 21.28 24.40 25.41
CA PRO A 644 20.16 25.06 26.07
C PRO A 644 19.78 24.32 27.35
N ALA A 645 19.58 25.04 28.46
CA ALA A 645 19.25 24.43 29.76
C ALA A 645 18.05 23.47 29.70
N LYS A 646 17.04 23.78 28.87
CA LYS A 646 15.85 22.92 28.69
C LYS A 646 16.06 21.70 27.79
N GLY A 647 17.16 21.64 27.04
CA GLY A 647 17.43 20.55 26.09
C GLY A 647 17.62 19.18 26.77
N ILE A 648 18.00 19.16 28.06
CA ILE A 648 18.09 17.92 28.85
C ILE A 648 16.71 17.25 28.94
N LEU A 649 15.63 18.01 29.14
CA LEU A 649 14.28 17.47 29.27
C LEU A 649 13.84 16.74 27.99
N ASP A 650 14.16 17.31 26.83
CA ASP A 650 13.85 16.74 25.52
C ASP A 650 14.66 15.46 25.25
N LEU A 651 15.94 15.43 25.67
CA LEU A 651 16.79 14.23 25.55
C LEU A 651 16.32 13.10 26.49
N SER A 652 15.94 13.42 27.72
CA SER A 652 15.46 12.46 28.71
C SER A 652 14.11 11.84 28.33
N SER A 653 13.17 12.65 27.82
CA SER A 653 11.87 12.17 27.35
C SER A 653 11.98 11.30 26.09
N SER A 654 12.92 11.61 25.19
CA SER A 654 13.17 10.83 23.98
C SER A 654 14.07 9.60 24.18
N GLY A 655 14.68 9.45 25.37
CA GLY A 655 15.52 8.31 25.73
C GLY A 655 16.89 8.28 25.04
N ARG A 656 17.43 9.44 24.66
CA ARG A 656 18.71 9.56 23.92
C ARG A 656 19.92 9.66 24.87
N ASP A 657 20.34 8.51 25.40
CA ASP A 657 21.44 8.38 26.35
C ASP A 657 22.80 8.87 25.81
N GLU A 658 23.13 8.61 24.55
CA GLU A 658 24.39 9.01 23.92
C GLU A 658 24.60 10.53 23.86
N ILE A 659 23.55 11.30 23.54
CA ILE A 659 23.62 12.77 23.49
C ILE A 659 23.53 13.35 24.90
N LEU A 660 22.70 12.74 25.75
CA LEU A 660 22.54 13.13 27.15
C LEU A 660 23.87 13.01 27.91
N SER A 661 24.62 11.92 27.71
CA SER A 661 25.95 11.74 28.30
C SER A 661 26.89 12.89 27.90
N ALA A 662 26.95 13.22 26.60
CA ALA A 662 27.80 14.29 26.10
C ALA A 662 27.41 15.66 26.68
N ALA A 663 26.11 15.94 26.82
CA ALA A 663 25.62 17.17 27.42
C ALA A 663 25.96 17.27 28.92
N LEU A 664 25.78 16.19 29.68
CA LEU A 664 26.12 16.15 31.10
C LEU A 664 27.64 16.24 31.33
N ASP A 665 28.46 15.63 30.47
CA ASP A 665 29.92 15.77 30.51
C ASP A 665 30.38 17.21 30.17
N ALA A 666 29.62 17.92 29.33
CA ALA A 666 29.84 19.33 29.03
C ALA A 666 29.33 20.29 30.13
N GLY A 667 28.84 19.76 31.26
CA GLY A 667 28.46 20.55 32.44
C GLY A 667 26.99 20.99 32.50
N ALA A 668 26.11 20.34 31.74
CA ALA A 668 24.68 20.65 31.78
C ALA A 668 24.03 20.15 33.10
N ASP A 669 23.09 20.92 33.67
CA ASP A 669 22.50 20.66 34.99
C ASP A 669 21.46 19.50 34.96
N PRO A 670 21.70 18.37 35.66
CA PRO A 670 20.78 17.23 35.66
C PRO A 670 19.45 17.50 36.39
N ASN A 671 19.32 18.60 37.12
CA ASN A 671 18.16 18.93 37.96
C ASN A 671 17.20 19.95 37.35
N VAL A 672 17.33 20.23 36.04
CA VAL A 672 16.41 21.14 35.33
C VAL A 672 14.97 20.62 35.40
N GLN A 673 14.03 21.55 35.57
CA GLN A 673 12.59 21.29 35.62
C GLN A 673 11.85 21.90 34.42
N SER A 674 10.81 21.21 33.95
CA SER A 674 9.90 21.70 32.93
C SER A 674 9.00 22.84 33.45
N SER A 675 8.25 23.50 32.56
CA SER A 675 7.22 24.47 32.97
C SER A 675 6.17 23.88 33.90
N ASN A 676 6.03 22.55 33.89
CA ASN A 676 5.07 21.79 34.68
C ASN A 676 5.72 21.21 35.96
N GLY A 677 6.99 21.55 36.24
CA GLY A 677 7.74 21.06 37.39
C GLY A 677 8.31 19.64 37.25
N GLU A 678 8.23 19.02 36.07
CA GLU A 678 8.79 17.69 35.82
C GLU A 678 10.31 17.76 35.69
N SER A 679 11.04 16.91 36.42
CA SER A 679 12.50 16.85 36.29
C SER A 679 12.94 16.00 35.08
N ALA A 680 14.18 16.20 34.63
CA ALA A 680 14.80 15.34 33.62
C ALA A 680 14.75 13.84 34.01
N LEU A 681 14.95 13.54 35.29
CA LEU A 681 14.87 12.18 35.83
C LEU A 681 13.46 11.59 35.71
N ALA A 682 12.41 12.39 35.99
CA ALA A 682 11.03 11.96 35.82
C ALA A 682 10.71 11.62 34.36
N LEU A 683 11.15 12.44 33.41
CA LEU A 683 10.98 12.19 31.98
C LEU A 683 11.74 10.94 31.50
N ALA A 684 12.95 10.70 32.03
CA ALA A 684 13.73 9.49 31.75
C ALA A 684 13.07 8.20 32.29
N LEU A 685 12.41 8.29 33.46
CA LEU A 685 11.65 7.18 34.04
C LEU A 685 10.39 6.86 33.22
N LEU A 686 9.69 7.88 32.72
CA LEU A 686 8.54 7.70 31.83
C LEU A 686 8.96 7.09 30.48
N SER A 687 10.15 7.43 29.97
CA SER A 687 10.70 6.85 28.74
C SER A 687 11.29 5.44 28.92
N LYS A 688 11.35 4.93 30.17
CA LYS A 688 11.93 3.63 30.56
C LYS A 688 13.38 3.42 30.10
N SER A 689 14.12 4.50 29.89
CA SER A 689 15.52 4.43 29.48
C SER A 689 16.42 4.23 30.69
N THR A 690 16.72 2.97 31.03
CA THR A 690 17.60 2.62 32.16
C THR A 690 18.92 3.37 32.11
N ASN A 691 19.49 3.52 30.92
CA ASN A 691 20.75 4.24 30.71
C ASN A 691 20.61 5.74 31.02
N CYS A 692 19.54 6.39 30.57
CA CYS A 692 19.30 7.81 30.91
C CYS A 692 19.09 8.01 32.41
N VAL A 693 18.35 7.11 33.07
CA VAL A 693 18.10 7.17 34.52
C VAL A 693 19.41 6.98 35.29
N GLN A 694 20.22 5.98 34.92
CA GLN A 694 21.55 5.75 35.51
C GLN A 694 22.44 6.98 35.33
N LEU A 695 22.58 7.50 34.10
CA LEU A 695 23.42 8.67 33.80
C LEU A 695 23.03 9.91 34.60
N LEU A 696 21.73 10.17 34.73
CA LEU A 696 21.23 11.31 35.51
C LEU A 696 21.52 11.14 37.00
N LEU A 697 21.30 9.94 37.55
CA LEU A 697 21.60 9.65 38.96
C LEU A 697 23.11 9.73 39.26
N ASP A 698 23.94 9.15 38.39
CA ASP A 698 25.41 9.18 38.52
C ASP A 698 25.95 10.63 38.50
N LYS A 699 25.29 11.52 37.76
CA LYS A 699 25.63 12.95 37.66
C LYS A 699 24.97 13.83 38.71
N GLY A 700 24.24 13.25 39.67
CA GLY A 700 23.69 13.98 40.82
C GLY A 700 22.27 14.52 40.64
N ALA A 701 21.43 13.88 39.82
CA ALA A 701 20.00 14.17 39.77
C ALA A 701 19.33 13.84 41.12
N GLU A 702 18.60 14.80 41.69
CA GLU A 702 17.87 14.66 42.95
C GLU A 702 16.48 14.03 42.73
N LEU A 703 16.12 13.06 43.56
CA LEU A 703 14.77 12.51 43.69
C LEU A 703 13.88 13.45 44.54
N LYS A 704 13.69 14.70 44.11
CA LYS A 704 12.73 15.66 44.73
C LYS A 704 11.36 15.67 44.02
N THR A 705 11.13 14.74 43.10
CA THR A 705 9.94 14.67 42.25
C THR A 705 8.71 14.19 43.00
N SER A 706 7.52 14.64 42.58
CA SER A 706 6.26 14.12 43.10
C SER A 706 6.23 12.60 42.95
N THR A 707 5.84 11.90 44.02
CA THR A 707 5.72 10.44 44.07
C THR A 707 5.01 9.87 42.84
N SER A 708 3.95 10.55 42.38
CA SER A 708 3.19 10.23 41.17
C SER A 708 4.03 10.02 39.90
N GLN A 709 5.09 10.80 39.67
CA GLN A 709 5.92 10.71 38.46
C GLN A 709 6.81 9.46 38.50
N VAL A 710 7.31 9.09 39.67
CA VAL A 710 8.21 7.94 39.86
C VAL A 710 7.42 6.62 39.84
N PHE A 711 6.16 6.65 40.29
CA PHE A 711 5.21 5.54 40.15
C PHE A 711 4.96 5.14 38.69
N GLY A 712 4.86 6.11 37.77
CA GLY A 712 4.63 5.85 36.35
C GLY A 712 5.73 5.00 35.69
N GLY A 713 6.98 5.12 36.19
CA GLY A 713 8.12 4.32 35.72
C GLY A 713 8.22 2.91 36.32
N LEU A 714 7.53 2.64 37.44
CA LEU A 714 7.54 1.36 38.16
C LEU A 714 6.35 0.44 37.82
N VAL A 715 5.41 0.89 36.97
CA VAL A 715 4.23 0.12 36.58
C VAL A 715 4.65 -1.18 35.87
N PRO A 716 4.15 -2.37 36.31
CA PRO A 716 4.50 -3.66 35.70
C PRO A 716 4.29 -3.72 34.18
N GLU A 717 5.24 -4.35 33.47
CA GLU A 717 5.24 -4.59 32.00
C GLU A 717 3.91 -5.11 31.45
N ARG A 718 3.20 -5.95 32.23
CA ARG A 718 1.91 -6.55 31.84
C ARG A 718 0.83 -5.49 31.52
N ILE A 719 0.94 -4.28 32.06
CA ILE A 719 0.04 -3.15 31.80
C ILE A 719 0.52 -2.31 30.60
N TYR A 720 1.82 -2.26 30.32
CA TYR A 720 2.36 -1.56 29.15
C TYR A 720 2.08 -2.32 27.83
N ASN A 721 1.93 -3.64 27.91
CA ASN A 721 1.47 -4.50 26.82
C ASN A 721 0.06 -4.18 26.30
N ILE A 722 -0.72 -3.35 27.02
CA ILE A 722 -2.03 -2.83 26.59
C ILE A 722 -1.87 -1.96 25.32
N GLN A 723 -0.67 -1.44 25.01
CA GLN A 723 -0.39 -0.62 23.81
C GLN A 723 0.15 -1.39 22.60
N GLY A 724 0.29 -2.71 22.65
CA GLY A 724 0.86 -3.51 21.55
C GLY A 724 2.37 -3.26 21.28
N LYS A 725 3.03 -2.37 22.04
CA LYS A 725 4.49 -2.18 22.00
C LYS A 725 5.16 -3.22 22.88
N ARG A 726 5.91 -4.15 22.26
CA ARG A 726 6.85 -5.06 22.93
C ARG A 726 8.05 -4.26 23.46
N GLY A 727 7.87 -3.43 24.48
CA GLY A 727 8.98 -2.97 25.29
C GLY A 727 9.39 -4.12 26.20
N ARG A 728 10.66 -4.54 26.18
CA ARG A 728 11.24 -5.28 27.30
C ARG A 728 11.76 -4.23 28.27
N GLY A 729 10.99 -3.92 29.31
CA GLY A 729 11.47 -3.15 30.43
C GLY A 729 12.68 -3.88 31.04
N ASP A 730 13.79 -3.17 31.17
CA ASP A 730 14.98 -3.74 31.80
C ASP A 730 14.68 -4.00 33.29
N PRO A 731 14.78 -5.24 33.78
CA PRO A 731 14.54 -5.55 35.19
C PRO A 731 15.48 -4.76 36.13
N ARG A 732 16.62 -4.27 35.62
CA ARG A 732 17.55 -3.41 36.37
C ARG A 732 16.94 -2.06 36.75
N LEU A 733 15.97 -1.56 35.99
CA LEU A 733 15.34 -0.27 36.29
C LEU A 733 14.61 -0.31 37.64
N LYS A 734 13.89 -1.42 37.95
CA LYS A 734 13.20 -1.61 39.22
C LYS A 734 14.21 -1.61 40.38
N THR A 735 15.30 -2.36 40.27
CA THR A 735 16.32 -2.44 41.32
C THR A 735 17.04 -1.11 41.53
N LEU A 736 17.45 -0.45 40.44
CA LEU A 736 18.14 0.83 40.47
C LEU A 736 17.32 1.93 41.10
N VAL A 737 16.04 2.00 40.74
CA VAL A 737 15.11 2.96 41.33
C VAL A 737 14.90 2.65 42.81
N LEU A 738 14.72 1.38 43.21
CA LEU A 738 14.54 1.00 44.62
C LEU A 738 15.77 1.30 45.50
N ASP A 739 16.98 1.05 45.00
CA ASP A 739 18.24 1.29 45.73
C ASP A 739 18.46 2.78 46.03
N HIS A 740 18.09 3.66 45.10
CA HIS A 740 18.15 5.11 45.30
C HIS A 740 16.91 5.66 46.04
N TRP A 741 15.73 5.06 45.87
CA TRP A 741 14.48 5.46 46.51
C TRP A 741 14.46 5.16 48.01
N ALA A 742 15.09 4.05 48.44
CA ALA A 742 15.18 3.67 49.85
C ALA A 742 15.87 4.73 50.74
N LYS A 743 16.61 5.68 50.16
CA LYS A 743 17.34 6.75 50.86
C LYS A 743 16.57 8.08 50.94
N ALA A 744 15.44 8.24 50.24
CA ALA A 744 14.85 9.56 49.97
C ALA A 744 13.59 9.94 50.79
N PHE A 745 12.88 8.99 51.41
CA PHE A 745 11.57 9.27 52.05
C PHE A 745 11.56 9.14 53.58
N ASP A 746 10.92 10.11 54.24
CA ASP A 746 10.55 10.09 55.66
C ASP A 746 9.08 9.66 55.78
N THR A 747 8.82 8.53 56.45
CA THR A 747 7.51 7.85 56.51
C THR A 747 6.44 8.63 57.29
N ARG A 748 6.78 9.78 57.87
CA ARG A 748 5.92 10.51 58.82
C ARG A 748 5.00 11.56 58.19
N LYS A 749 5.12 11.89 56.89
CA LYS A 749 4.40 13.03 56.27
C LYS A 749 3.34 12.68 55.21
N ASP A 750 3.47 11.59 54.44
CA ASP A 750 2.55 11.24 53.34
C ASP A 750 2.08 9.77 53.41
N SER A 751 1.08 9.45 54.24
CA SER A 751 0.78 8.07 54.65
C SER A 751 0.11 7.17 53.59
N VAL A 752 -0.75 7.71 52.72
CA VAL A 752 -1.50 6.91 51.71
C VAL A 752 -0.62 6.55 50.51
N LEU A 753 0.10 7.53 49.97
CA LEU A 753 0.98 7.35 48.80
C LEU A 753 2.20 6.46 49.13
N ALA A 754 2.67 6.46 50.37
CA ALA A 754 3.76 5.59 50.80
C ALA A 754 3.35 4.11 50.84
N ILE A 755 2.11 3.80 51.24
CA ILE A 755 1.59 2.43 51.23
C ILE A 755 1.39 1.95 49.79
N ASP A 756 0.81 2.78 48.91
CA ASP A 756 0.65 2.46 47.49
C ASP A 756 2.01 2.19 46.80
N ALA A 757 3.06 2.93 47.20
CA ALA A 757 4.45 2.72 46.76
C ALA A 757 4.99 1.37 47.17
N ALA A 758 4.82 1.03 48.45
CA ALA A 758 5.28 -0.24 48.99
C ALA A 758 4.53 -1.43 48.35
N ILE A 759 3.25 -1.28 48.02
CA ILE A 759 2.45 -2.31 47.33
C ILE A 759 2.98 -2.55 45.92
N ILE A 760 3.16 -1.50 45.10
CA ILE A 760 3.66 -1.63 43.72
C ILE A 760 5.12 -2.12 43.70
N ALA A 761 5.93 -1.72 44.68
CA ALA A 761 7.29 -2.19 44.84
C ALA A 761 7.39 -3.67 45.30
N GLU A 762 6.29 -4.24 45.79
CA GLU A 762 6.23 -5.57 46.43
C GLU A 762 7.13 -5.67 47.69
N ASP A 763 7.25 -4.57 48.45
CA ASP A 763 8.04 -4.52 49.69
C ASP A 763 7.21 -4.99 50.90
N ASP A 764 7.06 -6.30 51.02
CA ASP A 764 6.30 -6.95 52.08
C ASP A 764 6.78 -6.59 53.50
N ALA A 765 8.06 -6.26 53.68
CA ALA A 765 8.61 -5.90 54.97
C ALA A 765 8.06 -4.55 55.46
N ARG A 766 8.05 -3.55 54.58
CA ARG A 766 7.45 -2.24 54.89
C ARG A 766 5.94 -2.30 55.02
N LEU A 767 5.27 -3.09 54.19
CA LEU A 767 3.81 -3.25 54.27
C LEU A 767 3.38 -3.85 55.62
N LYS A 768 4.09 -4.87 56.12
CA LYS A 768 3.80 -5.45 57.45
C LYS A 768 3.94 -4.42 58.57
N ILE A 769 4.94 -3.54 58.50
CA ILE A 769 5.11 -2.45 59.47
C ILE A 769 3.93 -1.46 59.36
N ALA A 770 3.63 -0.97 58.16
CA ALA A 770 2.56 0.00 57.93
C ALA A 770 1.18 -0.50 58.38
N PHE A 771 0.83 -1.75 58.06
CA PHE A 771 -0.43 -2.36 58.51
C PHE A 771 -0.46 -2.67 60.02
N SER A 772 0.71 -2.85 60.66
CA SER A 772 0.78 -2.99 62.13
C SER A 772 0.56 -1.66 62.86
N GLU A 773 1.02 -0.55 62.28
CA GLU A 773 0.84 0.80 62.82
C GLU A 773 -0.58 1.34 62.57
N SER A 774 -1.21 0.94 61.46
CA SER A 774 -2.57 1.36 61.07
C SER A 774 -3.47 0.16 60.73
N PRO A 775 -3.94 -0.61 61.74
CA PRO A 775 -4.65 -1.87 61.52
C PRO A 775 -6.05 -1.72 60.91
N THR A 776 -6.65 -0.53 60.91
CA THR A 776 -7.95 -0.23 60.28
C THR A 776 -7.81 0.41 58.89
N TYR A 777 -6.60 0.46 58.33
CA TYR A 777 -6.35 1.13 57.05
C TYR A 777 -7.10 0.47 55.90
N TYR A 778 -7.81 1.29 55.13
CA TYR A 778 -8.42 0.94 53.86
C TYR A 778 -8.37 2.14 52.92
N SER A 779 -7.90 1.92 51.69
CA SER A 779 -7.89 2.92 50.63
C SER A 779 -8.28 2.26 49.30
N PRO A 780 -9.28 2.81 48.57
CA PRO A 780 -9.63 2.37 47.23
C PRO A 780 -8.48 2.44 46.20
N SER A 781 -7.49 3.32 46.41
CA SER A 781 -6.26 3.35 45.59
C SER A 781 -5.35 2.15 45.90
N SER A 782 -5.12 1.87 47.19
CA SER A 782 -4.29 0.75 47.63
C SER A 782 -4.81 -0.61 47.17
N ILE A 783 -6.14 -0.79 47.11
CA ILE A 783 -6.73 -2.03 46.57
C ILE A 783 -6.51 -2.15 45.05
N CYS A 784 -6.57 -1.06 44.27
CA CYS A 784 -6.19 -1.08 42.86
C CYS A 784 -4.72 -1.50 42.72
N CYS A 785 -3.80 -0.88 43.47
CA CYS A 785 -2.39 -1.23 43.46
C CYS A 785 -2.17 -2.72 43.79
N ALA A 786 -2.83 -3.24 44.83
CA ALA A 786 -2.67 -4.62 45.27
C ALA A 786 -3.20 -5.64 44.24
N VAL A 787 -4.31 -5.31 43.56
CA VAL A 787 -4.84 -6.12 42.46
C VAL A 787 -3.89 -6.13 41.25
N LEU A 788 -3.26 -4.99 40.92
CA LEU A 788 -2.33 -4.90 39.79
C LEU A 788 -1.09 -5.79 39.93
N VAL A 789 -0.56 -5.90 41.15
CA VAL A 789 0.58 -6.80 41.47
C VAL A 789 0.13 -8.19 41.92
N GLU A 790 -1.17 -8.48 41.91
CA GLU A 790 -1.77 -9.74 42.38
C GLU A 790 -1.36 -10.14 43.82
N ASN A 791 -1.14 -9.14 44.70
CA ASN A 791 -0.71 -9.39 46.08
C ASN A 791 -1.91 -9.76 46.98
N HIS A 792 -2.22 -11.05 47.04
CA HIS A 792 -3.39 -11.60 47.72
C HIS A 792 -3.48 -11.28 49.22
N TRP A 793 -2.36 -11.24 49.95
CA TRP A 793 -2.43 -11.01 51.40
C TRP A 793 -2.77 -9.55 51.72
N VAL A 794 -2.23 -8.61 50.94
CA VAL A 794 -2.57 -7.18 51.05
C VAL A 794 -4.04 -6.95 50.68
N ILE A 795 -4.51 -7.59 49.60
CA ILE A 795 -5.93 -7.56 49.19
C ILE A 795 -6.82 -8.00 50.35
N ASP A 796 -6.46 -9.09 51.03
CA ASP A 796 -7.25 -9.65 52.14
C ASP A 796 -7.25 -8.74 53.36
N CYS A 797 -6.12 -8.12 53.69
CA CYS A 797 -6.01 -7.13 54.75
C CYS A 797 -6.87 -5.90 54.47
N LEU A 798 -6.81 -5.35 53.25
CA LEU A 798 -7.61 -4.19 52.86
C LEU A 798 -9.11 -4.51 52.88
N LEU A 799 -9.54 -5.62 52.28
CA LEU A 799 -10.97 -5.96 52.19
C LEU A 799 -11.61 -6.26 53.55
N LYS A 800 -10.86 -6.81 54.52
CA LYS A 800 -11.34 -6.99 55.91
C LYS A 800 -11.71 -5.68 56.59
N ASN A 801 -11.03 -4.58 56.23
CA ASN A 801 -11.21 -3.26 56.82
C ASN A 801 -12.18 -2.36 56.04
N ARG A 802 -12.75 -2.84 54.93
CA ARG A 802 -13.71 -2.08 54.11
C ARG A 802 -15.05 -1.96 54.83
N SER A 803 -15.48 -0.72 55.11
CA SER A 803 -16.77 -0.46 55.75
C SER A 803 -17.95 -0.89 54.86
N ILE A 804 -18.88 -1.67 55.41
CA ILE A 804 -20.07 -2.17 54.69
C ILE A 804 -21.05 -1.03 54.35
N GLN A 805 -21.03 0.06 55.10
CA GLN A 805 -21.93 1.23 54.95
C GLN A 805 -21.26 2.45 54.27
N GLY A 806 -20.01 2.33 53.81
CA GLY A 806 -19.29 3.43 53.18
C GLY A 806 -19.76 3.72 51.73
N PRO A 807 -19.58 4.96 51.22
CA PRO A 807 -19.90 5.28 49.83
C PRO A 807 -19.01 4.49 48.86
N HIS A 808 -19.60 4.00 47.77
CA HIS A 808 -18.86 3.30 46.72
C HIS A 808 -17.88 4.24 46.01
N SER A 809 -16.61 3.85 45.97
CA SER A 809 -15.60 4.58 45.20
C SER A 809 -15.52 4.04 43.78
N ILE A 810 -15.34 4.93 42.79
CA ILE A 810 -15.09 4.53 41.40
C ILE A 810 -13.84 3.64 41.26
N LEU A 811 -12.87 3.77 42.18
CA LEU A 811 -11.67 2.95 42.21
C LEU A 811 -11.97 1.51 42.66
N GLU A 812 -13.01 1.26 43.46
CA GLU A 812 -13.44 -0.10 43.80
C GLU A 812 -13.91 -0.86 42.54
N GLY A 813 -14.67 -0.20 41.66
CA GLY A 813 -15.04 -0.77 40.36
C GLY A 813 -13.85 -0.91 39.42
N THR A 814 -12.88 -0.02 39.53
CA THR A 814 -11.62 -0.12 38.78
C THR A 814 -10.82 -1.35 39.22
N ALA A 815 -10.73 -1.65 40.52
CA ALA A 815 -10.10 -2.86 41.03
C ALA A 815 -10.79 -4.15 40.52
N VAL A 816 -12.12 -4.17 40.47
CA VAL A 816 -12.87 -5.29 39.87
C VAL A 816 -12.54 -5.46 38.38
N GLY A 817 -12.54 -4.35 37.63
CA GLY A 817 -12.23 -4.35 36.20
C GLY A 817 -10.78 -4.79 35.92
N LEU A 818 -9.83 -4.37 36.76
CA LEU A 818 -8.42 -4.78 36.68
C LEU A 818 -8.24 -6.28 36.96
N ALA A 819 -8.90 -6.83 37.98
CA ALA A 819 -8.85 -8.27 38.25
C ALA A 819 -9.42 -9.11 37.09
N ALA A 820 -10.50 -8.62 36.46
CA ALA A 820 -11.10 -9.25 35.29
C ALA A 820 -10.21 -9.13 34.05
N MET A 821 -9.58 -7.97 33.85
CA MET A 821 -8.59 -7.72 32.79
C MET A 821 -7.38 -8.66 32.92
N LEU A 822 -6.91 -8.91 34.14
CA LEU A 822 -5.84 -9.87 34.44
C LEU A 822 -6.28 -11.34 34.33
N ASN A 823 -7.55 -11.59 34.01
CA ASN A 823 -8.15 -12.92 33.86
C ASN A 823 -8.13 -13.76 35.15
N ASN A 824 -8.06 -13.11 36.32
CA ASN A 824 -8.02 -13.76 37.63
C ASN A 824 -9.45 -13.98 38.17
N VAL A 825 -10.13 -14.99 37.62
CA VAL A 825 -11.53 -15.32 37.92
C VAL A 825 -11.81 -15.47 39.43
N PRO A 826 -10.99 -16.17 40.25
CA PRO A 826 -11.21 -16.25 41.70
C PRO A 826 -11.19 -14.88 42.37
N LEU A 827 -10.26 -14.00 41.97
CA LEU A 827 -10.16 -12.66 42.51
C LEU A 827 -11.36 -11.78 42.08
N VAL A 828 -11.83 -11.91 40.84
CA VAL A 828 -13.06 -11.25 40.37
C VAL A 828 -14.25 -11.63 41.25
N ARG A 829 -14.50 -12.92 41.47
CA ARG A 829 -15.61 -13.39 42.34
C ARG A 829 -15.50 -12.80 43.75
N LYS A 830 -14.29 -12.80 44.31
CA LYS A 830 -14.02 -12.26 45.65
C LYS A 830 -14.34 -10.76 45.72
N LEU A 831 -13.82 -9.98 44.78
CA LEU A 831 -14.01 -8.53 44.75
C LEU A 831 -15.45 -8.14 44.47
N VAL A 832 -16.14 -8.80 43.52
CA VAL A 832 -17.54 -8.52 43.20
C VAL A 832 -18.44 -8.73 44.42
N VAL A 833 -18.21 -9.80 45.18
CA VAL A 833 -18.97 -10.09 46.41
C VAL A 833 -18.64 -9.10 47.53
N GLN A 834 -17.36 -8.89 47.82
CA GLN A 834 -16.94 -8.07 48.98
C GLN A 834 -17.13 -6.56 48.76
N LEU A 835 -17.10 -6.09 47.51
CA LEU A 835 -17.32 -4.68 47.14
C LEU A 835 -18.77 -4.40 46.72
N GLN A 836 -19.68 -5.37 46.84
CA GLN A 836 -21.11 -5.25 46.51
C GLN A 836 -21.38 -4.80 45.06
N LYS A 837 -20.71 -5.43 44.09
CA LYS A 837 -20.90 -5.21 42.63
C LYS A 837 -20.83 -3.72 42.21
N PRO A 838 -19.64 -3.08 42.27
CA PRO A 838 -19.48 -1.69 41.85
C PRO A 838 -19.76 -1.52 40.35
N GLU A 839 -20.71 -0.66 39.96
CA GLU A 839 -21.12 -0.51 38.56
C GLU A 839 -20.22 0.42 37.73
N THR A 840 -19.44 1.29 38.39
CA THR A 840 -18.63 2.32 37.74
C THR A 840 -17.14 2.13 38.01
N ALA A 841 -16.32 2.24 36.99
CA ALA A 841 -14.87 2.18 37.00
C ALA A 841 -14.25 3.42 36.33
N LEU A 842 -13.05 3.75 36.75
CA LEU A 842 -12.20 4.75 36.13
C LEU A 842 -11.40 4.06 35.02
N LEU A 843 -11.54 4.57 33.80
CA LEU A 843 -10.91 4.00 32.63
C LEU A 843 -9.64 4.80 32.31
N PRO A 844 -8.50 4.14 32.07
CA PRO A 844 -7.22 4.81 31.83
C PRO A 844 -7.10 5.34 30.39
N PHE A 845 -8.20 5.77 29.81
CA PHE A 845 -8.27 6.27 28.44
C PHE A 845 -9.42 7.25 28.25
N PHE A 846 -9.28 8.12 27.26
CA PHE A 846 -10.26 9.15 26.93
C PHE A 846 -11.30 8.65 25.92
N ALA A 847 -12.59 8.77 26.24
CA ALA A 847 -13.70 8.39 25.39
C ALA A 847 -14.51 9.65 25.02
N ARG A 848 -14.06 10.42 24.01
CA ARG A 848 -14.86 11.54 23.48
C ARG A 848 -15.75 11.05 22.35
N GLY A 849 -17.06 11.31 22.44
CA GLY A 849 -18.05 10.90 21.43
C GLY A 849 -17.91 11.53 20.02
N SER A 850 -16.88 12.33 19.73
CA SER A 850 -16.79 13.10 18.49
C SER A 850 -15.56 12.88 17.59
N SER A 851 -14.46 12.28 18.04
CA SER A 851 -13.26 12.04 17.19
C SER A 851 -12.87 10.56 17.12
N PHE A 852 -13.52 9.83 16.20
CA PHE A 852 -13.15 8.44 15.86
C PHE A 852 -12.91 8.28 14.36
N TYR A 853 -12.34 9.31 13.71
CA TYR A 853 -12.09 9.30 12.26
C TYR A 853 -10.79 8.61 11.85
N SER A 854 -9.90 8.34 12.80
CA SER A 854 -8.74 7.47 12.62
C SER A 854 -8.66 6.57 13.85
N THR A 855 -8.46 5.27 13.66
CA THR A 855 -8.20 4.33 14.75
C THR A 855 -6.77 4.48 15.29
N GLU A 856 -5.94 5.32 14.66
CA GLU A 856 -4.67 5.81 15.22
C GLU A 856 -4.89 6.89 16.30
N ASP A 857 -6.01 7.62 16.29
CA ASP A 857 -6.36 8.68 17.26
C ASP A 857 -7.26 8.22 18.42
N LEU A 858 -7.47 6.91 18.59
CA LEU A 858 -7.80 6.35 19.90
C LEU A 858 -6.53 6.40 20.76
N GLY A 859 -6.02 7.61 20.96
CA GLY A 859 -4.89 7.93 21.80
C GLY A 859 -5.23 7.50 23.21
N ILE A 860 -4.83 6.28 23.54
CA ILE A 860 -4.66 5.86 24.91
C ILE A 860 -3.43 6.60 25.42
N THR A 861 -3.59 7.87 25.80
CA THR A 861 -2.77 8.41 26.88
C THR A 861 -3.30 7.76 28.15
N ILE A 862 -2.81 6.55 28.46
CA ILE A 862 -2.85 6.09 29.84
C ILE A 862 -2.06 7.13 30.61
N SER A 863 -2.76 7.99 31.33
CA SER A 863 -2.17 8.58 32.52
C SER A 863 -1.71 7.39 33.36
N HIS A 864 -0.39 7.17 33.44
CA HIS A 864 0.24 6.13 34.25
C HIS A 864 -0.01 6.35 35.77
N THR A 865 -0.82 7.36 36.10
CA THR A 865 -1.15 7.87 37.42
C THR A 865 -2.66 8.05 37.59
N PHE A 866 -3.51 7.18 37.04
CA PHE A 866 -4.96 7.31 37.24
C PHE A 866 -5.44 6.95 38.66
N TRP A 867 -4.62 6.22 39.43
CA TRP A 867 -4.96 5.73 40.78
C TRP A 867 -4.47 6.60 41.95
N PRO A 868 -3.39 7.40 41.91
CA PRO A 868 -3.00 8.25 43.04
C PRO A 868 -3.61 9.67 43.00
N ILE A 869 -4.49 9.99 42.04
CA ILE A 869 -5.15 11.31 42.03
C ILE A 869 -6.02 11.40 43.29
N CYS A 870 -5.60 12.23 44.25
CA CYS A 870 -6.41 12.61 45.39
C CYS A 870 -7.65 13.34 44.86
N LEU A 871 -8.71 12.59 44.59
CA LEU A 871 -10.06 13.14 44.48
C LEU A 871 -10.50 13.47 45.90
N ASP A 872 -9.94 14.55 46.45
CA ASP A 872 -10.27 14.99 47.79
C ASP A 872 -11.70 15.53 47.82
N LYS A 873 -12.33 15.37 48.98
CA LYS A 873 -13.76 15.60 49.19
C LYS A 873 -14.11 17.09 48.98
N ASN A 874 -14.61 17.48 47.79
CA ASN A 874 -15.70 18.45 47.56
C ASN A 874 -15.71 19.20 46.21
N ASP A 875 -14.79 18.99 45.26
CA ASP A 875 -14.75 19.85 44.06
C ASP A 875 -15.21 19.18 42.76
N ASP A 876 -15.80 20.01 41.88
CA ASP A 876 -16.60 19.68 40.70
C ASP A 876 -15.99 18.64 39.75
N PHE A 877 -16.88 17.76 39.25
CA PHE A 877 -16.63 16.64 38.34
C PHE A 877 -16.13 17.02 36.92
N ASP A 878 -15.72 18.27 36.69
CA ASP A 878 -15.21 18.79 35.41
C ASP A 878 -13.71 18.49 35.17
N ASP A 879 -12.96 18.01 36.18
CA ASP A 879 -11.49 17.86 36.11
C ASP A 879 -10.99 16.53 35.50
N CYS A 880 -11.87 15.54 35.25
CA CYS A 880 -11.50 14.29 34.55
C CYS A 880 -10.96 14.52 33.13
N GLY A 881 -11.43 15.60 32.49
CA GLY A 881 -10.98 16.02 31.16
C GLY A 881 -9.53 16.50 31.09
N ARG A 882 -8.98 17.03 32.20
CA ARG A 882 -7.58 17.49 32.26
C ARG A 882 -6.57 16.35 32.27
N TYR A 883 -6.94 15.19 32.81
CA TYR A 883 -6.04 14.03 32.98
C TYR A 883 -6.25 12.92 31.94
N GLY A 884 -7.14 13.12 30.95
CA GLY A 884 -7.40 12.14 29.89
C GLY A 884 -8.10 10.87 30.35
N LEU A 885 -8.84 10.92 31.46
CA LEU A 885 -9.54 9.76 32.05
C LEU A 885 -11.04 9.79 31.75
N SER A 886 -11.67 8.61 31.67
CA SER A 886 -13.12 8.48 31.45
C SER A 886 -13.77 7.64 32.53
N LYS A 887 -15.05 7.89 32.79
CA LYS A 887 -15.90 7.01 33.60
C LYS A 887 -16.55 5.96 32.69
N GLY A 888 -16.50 4.70 33.07
CA GLY A 888 -17.21 3.61 32.39
C GLY A 888 -17.50 2.44 33.34
N SER A 889 -17.73 1.24 32.81
CA SER A 889 -17.96 0.05 33.62
C SER A 889 -16.69 -0.78 33.87
N PRO A 890 -16.64 -1.59 34.94
CA PRO A 890 -15.57 -2.58 35.13
C PRO A 890 -15.45 -3.55 33.94
N LEU A 891 -16.57 -3.81 33.26
CA LEU A 891 -16.63 -4.65 32.07
C LEU A 891 -15.94 -3.99 30.86
N ALA A 892 -16.08 -2.67 30.68
CA ALA A 892 -15.36 -1.92 29.66
C ALA A 892 -13.83 -1.98 29.86
N LEU A 893 -13.38 -1.93 31.12
CA LEU A 893 -11.97 -2.11 31.46
C LEU A 893 -11.49 -3.54 31.17
N ALA A 894 -12.28 -4.55 31.51
CA ALA A 894 -11.97 -5.96 31.23
C ALA A 894 -11.89 -6.26 29.72
N ALA A 895 -12.80 -5.68 28.93
CA ALA A 895 -12.83 -5.80 27.46
C ALA A 895 -11.65 -5.10 26.74
N SER A 896 -10.80 -4.37 27.49
CA SER A 896 -9.63 -3.68 26.95
C SER A 896 -8.38 -4.58 26.88
N TYR A 897 -8.48 -5.88 27.19
CA TYR A 897 -7.36 -6.82 27.18
C TYR A 897 -7.73 -8.20 26.63
N ARG A 898 -6.73 -9.02 26.28
CA ARG A 898 -6.88 -10.30 25.54
C ARG A 898 -7.59 -11.44 26.31
N GLY A 899 -7.96 -11.26 27.57
CA GLY A 899 -8.52 -12.31 28.41
C GLY A 899 -10.06 -12.37 28.36
N THR A 900 -10.63 -13.51 27.97
CA THR A 900 -12.09 -13.68 27.87
C THR A 900 -12.75 -14.17 29.17
N ALA A 901 -12.03 -14.89 30.05
CA ALA A 901 -12.66 -15.52 31.21
C ALA A 901 -13.11 -14.51 32.28
N GLY A 902 -12.33 -13.45 32.51
CA GLY A 902 -12.74 -12.34 33.38
C GLY A 902 -13.98 -11.59 32.86
N VAL A 903 -14.08 -11.39 31.54
CA VAL A 903 -15.26 -10.80 30.88
C VAL A 903 -16.49 -11.68 31.09
N LEU A 904 -16.39 -12.98 30.81
CA LEU A 904 -17.48 -13.94 31.01
C LEU A 904 -17.93 -14.00 32.48
N GLU A 905 -16.98 -13.91 33.41
CA GLU A 905 -17.28 -13.91 34.85
C GLU A 905 -18.08 -12.67 35.25
N LEU A 906 -17.67 -11.48 34.80
CA LEU A 906 -18.44 -10.25 35.04
C LEU A 906 -19.84 -10.34 34.41
N LEU A 907 -19.98 -10.84 33.18
CA LEU A 907 -21.28 -11.05 32.55
C LEU A 907 -22.19 -11.99 33.37
N SER A 908 -21.61 -13.04 33.98
CA SER A 908 -22.35 -13.98 34.85
C SER A 908 -22.88 -13.33 36.14
N HIS A 909 -22.20 -12.29 36.64
CA HIS A 909 -22.64 -11.47 37.76
C HIS A 909 -23.62 -10.34 37.34
N GLY A 910 -24.05 -10.32 36.07
CA GLY A 910 -25.04 -9.40 35.54
C GLY A 910 -24.50 -7.99 35.27
N TYR A 911 -23.20 -7.84 35.00
CA TYR A 911 -22.68 -6.63 34.37
C TYR A 911 -23.14 -6.58 32.91
N LYS A 912 -23.55 -5.41 32.42
CA LYS A 912 -24.04 -5.22 31.06
C LYS A 912 -23.00 -4.49 30.19
N PRO A 913 -22.81 -4.87 28.92
CA PRO A 913 -21.89 -4.18 28.03
C PRO A 913 -22.44 -2.82 27.61
N ASP A 914 -21.66 -1.77 27.83
CA ASP A 914 -21.93 -0.38 27.43
C ASP A 914 -21.24 -0.02 26.10
N ASP A 915 -21.50 1.17 25.56
CA ASP A 915 -20.90 1.69 24.31
C ASP A 915 -19.37 1.59 24.31
N ILE A 916 -18.74 1.83 25.47
CA ILE A 916 -17.28 1.77 25.62
C ILE A 916 -16.78 0.32 25.57
N THR A 917 -17.50 -0.61 26.20
CA THR A 917 -17.23 -2.06 26.18
C THR A 917 -17.21 -2.58 24.74
N TRP A 918 -18.24 -2.27 23.95
CA TRP A 918 -18.32 -2.69 22.56
C TRP A 918 -17.21 -2.07 21.72
N THR A 919 -17.01 -0.76 21.82
CA THR A 919 -15.94 -0.07 21.08
C THR A 919 -14.57 -0.70 21.35
N ARG A 920 -14.30 -1.08 22.61
CA ARG A 920 -13.05 -1.75 22.99
C ARG A 920 -12.92 -3.14 22.41
N ALA A 921 -13.97 -3.96 22.53
CA ALA A 921 -13.98 -5.33 22.00
C ALA A 921 -13.73 -5.38 20.48
N PHE A 922 -14.23 -4.39 19.72
CA PHE A 922 -13.94 -4.24 18.29
C PHE A 922 -12.48 -3.77 18.04
N SER A 923 -11.99 -2.80 18.82
CA SER A 923 -10.66 -2.20 18.61
C SER A 923 -9.45 -3.09 18.92
N MET A 924 -9.58 -4.06 19.85
CA MET A 924 -8.44 -4.80 20.41
C MET A 924 -8.09 -6.10 19.68
N ASP A 925 -8.73 -6.40 18.55
CA ASP A 925 -8.54 -7.62 17.74
C ASP A 925 -8.66 -8.92 18.56
N THR A 926 -9.56 -8.93 19.56
CA THR A 926 -9.83 -10.10 20.41
C THR A 926 -11.11 -10.79 19.95
N GLN A 927 -11.00 -11.63 18.91
CA GLN A 927 -12.15 -12.35 18.33
C GLN A 927 -12.97 -13.13 19.38
N ASP A 928 -12.30 -13.74 20.37
CA ASP A 928 -12.95 -14.52 21.42
C ASP A 928 -13.79 -13.66 22.39
N CYS A 929 -13.30 -12.47 22.75
CA CYS A 929 -14.02 -11.55 23.64
C CYS A 929 -15.24 -10.97 22.93
N LEU A 930 -15.08 -10.54 21.67
CA LEU A 930 -16.19 -10.04 20.86
C LEU A 930 -17.25 -11.13 20.67
N LYS A 931 -16.84 -12.36 20.35
CA LYS A 931 -17.76 -13.50 20.22
C LYS A 931 -18.51 -13.80 21.52
N ALA A 932 -17.82 -13.79 22.66
CA ALA A 932 -18.44 -13.99 23.97
C ALA A 932 -19.50 -12.92 24.27
N LEU A 933 -19.23 -11.65 23.95
CA LEU A 933 -20.17 -10.55 24.11
C LEU A 933 -21.37 -10.69 23.16
N MET A 934 -21.16 -11.05 21.89
CA MET A 934 -22.22 -11.31 20.92
C MET A 934 -23.11 -12.49 21.36
N ASP A 935 -22.51 -13.60 21.79
CA ASP A 935 -23.23 -14.79 22.28
C ASP A 935 -24.04 -14.48 23.55
N TYR A 936 -23.50 -13.68 24.46
CA TYR A 936 -24.24 -13.21 25.63
C TYR A 936 -25.43 -12.34 25.23
N ASN A 937 -25.22 -11.42 24.29
CA ASN A 937 -26.26 -10.52 23.84
C ASN A 937 -27.38 -11.24 23.09
N LEU A 938 -27.08 -12.28 22.30
CA LEU A 938 -28.07 -13.15 21.66
C LEU A 938 -28.97 -13.86 22.70
N ARG A 939 -28.44 -14.23 23.87
CA ARG A 939 -29.21 -14.88 24.94
C ARG A 939 -30.08 -13.91 25.72
N VAL A 940 -29.59 -12.69 25.97
CA VAL A 940 -30.21 -11.73 26.89
C VAL A 940 -30.96 -10.60 26.16
N SER A 941 -30.80 -10.48 24.83
CA SER A 941 -31.42 -9.45 23.97
C SER A 941 -31.26 -8.02 24.52
N SER A 942 -30.09 -7.74 25.10
CA SER A 942 -29.85 -6.54 25.92
C SER A 942 -29.25 -5.35 25.17
N LEU A 943 -29.03 -5.44 23.86
CA LEU A 943 -28.36 -4.38 23.12
C LEU A 943 -29.24 -3.13 23.06
N GLN A 944 -28.82 -2.10 23.78
CA GLN A 944 -29.43 -0.76 23.77
C GLN A 944 -28.38 0.26 23.31
N LEU A 945 -27.73 0.00 22.17
CA LEU A 945 -26.76 0.93 21.59
C LEU A 945 -27.50 2.07 20.89
N ALA A 946 -26.99 3.29 21.02
CA ALA A 946 -27.46 4.41 20.20
C ALA A 946 -27.20 4.11 18.71
N PRO A 947 -28.09 4.54 17.78
CA PRO A 947 -27.90 4.33 16.34
C PRO A 947 -26.51 4.76 15.88
N SER A 948 -26.04 5.95 16.32
CA SER A 948 -24.71 6.45 15.99
C SER A 948 -23.55 5.56 16.43
N THR A 949 -23.73 4.73 17.46
CA THR A 949 -22.71 3.77 17.92
C THR A 949 -22.72 2.53 17.04
N LEU A 950 -23.89 2.00 16.66
CA LEU A 950 -24.02 0.89 15.71
C LEU A 950 -23.37 1.20 14.36
N SER A 951 -23.62 2.38 13.84
CA SER A 951 -23.00 2.99 12.66
C SER A 951 -21.48 2.93 12.65
N ARG A 952 -20.86 3.36 13.76
CA ARG A 952 -19.41 3.41 13.91
C ARG A 952 -18.81 2.01 13.99
N LEU A 953 -19.46 1.11 14.73
CA LEU A 953 -19.05 -0.29 14.83
C LEU A 953 -19.17 -1.00 13.48
N LEU A 954 -20.22 -0.71 12.70
CA LEU A 954 -20.41 -1.27 11.36
C LEU A 954 -19.29 -0.84 10.42
N ARG A 955 -18.94 0.45 10.41
CA ARG A 955 -17.80 0.96 9.62
C ARG A 955 -16.49 0.28 10.02
N TYR A 956 -16.22 0.14 11.31
CA TYR A 956 -15.02 -0.55 11.80
C TYR A 956 -14.99 -2.02 11.36
N ALA A 957 -16.11 -2.74 11.51
CA ALA A 957 -16.24 -4.13 11.13
C ALA A 957 -15.98 -4.34 9.62
N ILE A 958 -16.47 -3.42 8.77
CA ILE A 958 -16.20 -3.43 7.33
C ILE A 958 -14.70 -3.26 7.06
N GLN A 959 -14.06 -2.24 7.65
CA GLN A 959 -12.65 -1.94 7.45
C GLN A 959 -11.74 -3.15 7.77
N HIS A 960 -12.06 -3.87 8.86
CA HIS A 960 -11.28 -4.98 9.40
C HIS A 960 -11.77 -6.39 8.96
N GLU A 961 -12.57 -6.51 7.89
CA GLU A 961 -13.05 -7.81 7.33
C GLU A 961 -13.82 -8.70 8.33
N MET A 962 -14.55 -8.10 9.27
CA MET A 962 -15.26 -8.85 10.33
C MET A 962 -16.65 -9.30 9.88
N GLU A 963 -16.72 -10.22 8.91
CA GLU A 963 -17.98 -10.65 8.25
C GLU A 963 -19.10 -11.02 9.25
N GLN A 964 -18.78 -11.83 10.27
CA GLN A 964 -19.76 -12.25 11.30
C GLN A 964 -20.27 -11.06 12.13
N ALA A 965 -19.39 -10.10 12.45
CA ALA A 965 -19.78 -8.92 13.21
C ALA A 965 -20.64 -7.97 12.37
N VAL A 966 -20.39 -7.87 11.06
CA VAL A 966 -21.23 -7.08 10.14
C VAL A 966 -22.65 -7.65 10.11
N VAL A 967 -22.80 -8.96 9.88
CA VAL A 967 -24.13 -9.61 9.87
C VAL A 967 -24.84 -9.39 11.20
N TRP A 968 -24.15 -9.62 12.32
CA TRP A 968 -24.72 -9.43 13.65
C TRP A 968 -25.13 -7.97 13.93
N LEU A 969 -24.35 -6.97 13.49
CA LEU A 969 -24.68 -5.55 13.65
C LEU A 969 -25.93 -5.16 12.84
N ILE A 970 -26.07 -5.69 11.62
CA ILE A 970 -27.24 -5.47 10.77
C ILE A 970 -28.49 -6.10 11.41
N GLU A 971 -28.39 -7.36 11.86
CA GLU A 971 -29.48 -8.03 12.60
C GLU A 971 -29.85 -7.29 13.89
N SER A 972 -28.88 -6.60 14.50
CA SER A 972 -29.05 -5.78 15.70
C SER A 972 -29.60 -4.36 15.42
N GLY A 973 -29.92 -4.05 14.16
CA GLY A 973 -30.56 -2.78 13.77
C GLY A 973 -29.63 -1.67 13.30
N ALA A 974 -28.37 -1.97 12.93
CA ALA A 974 -27.51 -1.00 12.26
C ALA A 974 -28.12 -0.60 10.90
N ASP A 975 -28.15 0.70 10.60
CA ASP A 975 -28.70 1.20 9.34
C ASP A 975 -27.74 0.91 8.17
N VAL A 976 -28.10 -0.07 7.34
CA VAL A 976 -27.36 -0.45 6.12
C VAL A 976 -27.29 0.68 5.08
N ASN A 977 -28.13 1.69 5.21
CA ASN A 977 -28.27 2.84 4.32
C ASN A 977 -27.84 4.15 4.96
N GLU A 978 -27.13 4.08 6.09
CA GLU A 978 -26.71 5.29 6.77
C GLU A 978 -25.85 6.16 5.85
N ASP A 979 -26.19 7.44 5.86
CA ASP A 979 -25.53 8.47 5.08
C ASP A 979 -25.18 9.61 6.04
N ASP A 980 -24.06 9.50 6.76
CA ASP A 980 -23.54 10.60 7.58
C ASP A 980 -22.96 11.67 6.65
N LEU A 981 -23.87 12.37 5.97
CA LEU A 981 -23.65 13.40 4.95
C LEU A 981 -22.80 14.58 5.45
N PHE A 982 -22.50 14.68 6.75
CA PHE A 982 -21.93 15.86 7.39
C PHE A 982 -20.53 15.68 7.98
N ARG A 983 -19.88 14.51 7.86
CA ARG A 983 -18.44 14.36 8.20
C ARG A 983 -17.64 13.96 6.95
N PHE A 984 -16.41 14.46 6.86
CA PHE A 984 -15.54 14.35 5.68
C PHE A 984 -15.64 12.96 5.01
N MET A 985 -15.90 12.92 3.69
CA MET A 985 -16.09 11.69 2.90
C MET A 985 -17.33 10.85 3.28
N GLY A 986 -18.52 11.46 3.43
CA GLY A 986 -19.78 10.73 3.66
C GLY A 986 -20.01 9.62 2.61
N ARG A 987 -19.87 8.38 3.03
CA ARG A 987 -19.98 7.15 2.22
C ARG A 987 -20.97 6.24 2.91
N SER A 988 -21.89 5.63 2.16
CA SER A 988 -22.74 4.57 2.70
C SER A 988 -21.91 3.33 3.06
N PRO A 989 -22.40 2.44 3.95
CA PRO A 989 -21.68 1.22 4.31
C PRO A 989 -21.23 0.38 3.10
N ILE A 990 -22.08 0.28 2.08
CA ILE A 990 -21.76 -0.46 0.84
C ILE A 990 -20.70 0.26 -0.01
N GLN A 991 -20.76 1.60 -0.12
CA GLN A 991 -19.73 2.38 -0.81
C GLN A 991 -18.37 2.25 -0.10
N PHE A 992 -18.35 2.33 1.23
CA PHE A 992 -17.14 2.17 2.03
C PHE A 992 -16.56 0.75 1.88
N ALA A 993 -17.39 -0.29 1.89
CA ALA A 993 -16.95 -1.67 1.69
C ALA A 993 -16.24 -1.87 0.35
N ILE A 994 -16.68 -1.22 -0.73
CA ILE A 994 -16.04 -1.34 -2.04
C ILE A 994 -14.72 -0.55 -2.07
N GLU A 995 -14.70 0.65 -1.47
CA GLU A 995 -13.51 1.49 -1.38
C GLU A 995 -12.35 0.79 -0.65
N VAL A 996 -12.65 0.02 0.39
CA VAL A 996 -11.66 -0.80 1.13
C VAL A 996 -11.53 -2.24 0.62
N ASP A 997 -12.06 -2.55 -0.57
CA ASP A 997 -12.00 -3.86 -1.24
C ASP A 997 -12.54 -5.04 -0.41
N ARG A 998 -13.75 -4.88 0.13
CA ARG A 998 -14.48 -5.81 1.01
C ARG A 998 -15.72 -6.37 0.32
N LEU A 999 -15.54 -6.99 -0.84
CA LEU A 999 -16.66 -7.38 -1.72
C LEU A 999 -17.63 -8.39 -1.11
N THR A 1000 -17.16 -9.34 -0.29
CA THR A 1000 -18.04 -10.30 0.41
C THR A 1000 -18.97 -9.59 1.40
N ILE A 1001 -18.47 -8.55 2.05
CA ILE A 1001 -19.23 -7.68 2.93
C ILE A 1001 -20.18 -6.79 2.11
N ALA A 1002 -19.74 -6.24 0.98
CA ALA A 1002 -20.59 -5.46 0.08
C ALA A 1002 -21.77 -6.28 -0.47
N GLU A 1003 -21.56 -7.55 -0.81
CA GLU A 1003 -22.63 -8.47 -1.23
C GLU A 1003 -23.60 -8.75 -0.07
N SER A 1004 -23.07 -8.99 1.13
CA SER A 1004 -23.90 -9.15 2.33
C SER A 1004 -24.76 -7.92 2.60
N LEU A 1005 -24.19 -6.72 2.51
CA LEU A 1005 -24.91 -5.44 2.65
C LEU A 1005 -26.01 -5.28 1.58
N LEU A 1006 -25.72 -5.64 0.32
CA LEU A 1006 -26.71 -5.60 -0.76
C LEU A 1006 -27.88 -6.55 -0.51
N ARG A 1007 -27.62 -7.79 -0.07
CA ARG A 1007 -28.66 -8.76 0.32
C ARG A 1007 -29.47 -8.30 1.52
N SER A 1008 -28.86 -7.51 2.42
CA SER A 1008 -29.52 -6.91 3.57
C SER A 1008 -30.29 -5.61 3.26
N GLY A 1009 -30.45 -5.23 1.98
CA GLY A 1009 -31.28 -4.10 1.57
C GLY A 1009 -30.56 -2.76 1.46
N ALA A 1010 -29.23 -2.76 1.27
CA ALA A 1010 -28.49 -1.55 0.92
C ALA A 1010 -29.00 -0.93 -0.40
N LYS A 1011 -29.16 0.39 -0.41
CA LYS A 1011 -29.58 1.19 -1.57
C LYS A 1011 -28.48 1.17 -2.61
N VAL A 1012 -28.78 0.48 -3.71
CA VAL A 1012 -27.89 0.34 -4.88
C VAL A 1012 -27.40 1.70 -5.38
N ASP A 1013 -28.31 2.67 -5.49
CA ASP A 1013 -28.08 4.02 -6.00
C ASP A 1013 -27.89 5.08 -4.88
N ALA A 1014 -27.25 4.71 -3.77
CA ALA A 1014 -26.88 5.69 -2.73
C ALA A 1014 -26.10 6.87 -3.34
N ALA A 1015 -26.42 8.09 -2.91
CA ALA A 1015 -25.86 9.30 -3.49
C ALA A 1015 -24.33 9.36 -3.29
N PRO A 1016 -23.57 9.89 -4.28
CA PRO A 1016 -22.15 10.11 -4.09
C PRO A 1016 -21.90 11.30 -3.13
N SER A 1017 -20.84 11.22 -2.32
CA SER A 1017 -20.38 12.33 -1.49
C SER A 1017 -20.09 13.61 -2.29
N PHE A 1018 -20.06 14.77 -1.62
CA PHE A 1018 -19.89 16.08 -2.27
C PHE A 1018 -18.55 16.29 -2.99
N PHE A 1019 -17.47 15.66 -2.53
CA PHE A 1019 -16.13 15.75 -3.11
C PHE A 1019 -15.59 14.36 -3.42
N ALA A 1020 -15.16 14.12 -4.67
CA ALA A 1020 -14.67 12.84 -5.15
C ALA A 1020 -15.59 11.65 -4.77
N GLY A 1021 -16.90 11.92 -4.68
CA GLY A 1021 -17.90 10.91 -4.35
C GLY A 1021 -18.25 10.02 -5.53
N VAL A 1022 -18.47 8.74 -5.25
CA VAL A 1022 -18.88 7.74 -6.24
C VAL A 1022 -20.10 6.98 -5.74
N THR A 1023 -21.00 6.63 -6.66
CA THR A 1023 -22.04 5.62 -6.40
C THR A 1023 -21.41 4.23 -6.35
N THR A 1024 -22.17 3.25 -5.85
CA THR A 1024 -21.74 1.84 -5.78
C THR A 1024 -21.29 1.32 -7.15
N LEU A 1025 -22.06 1.62 -8.21
CA LEU A 1025 -21.74 1.22 -9.58
C LEU A 1025 -20.53 1.98 -10.15
N GLN A 1026 -20.41 3.29 -9.89
CA GLN A 1026 -19.24 4.08 -10.30
C GLN A 1026 -17.96 3.54 -9.65
N SER A 1027 -18.00 3.18 -8.37
CA SER A 1027 -16.87 2.57 -7.66
C SER A 1027 -16.49 1.21 -8.25
N ALA A 1028 -17.47 0.34 -8.50
CA ALA A 1028 -17.23 -0.96 -9.13
C ALA A 1028 -16.64 -0.82 -10.55
N ALA A 1029 -17.10 0.18 -11.30
CA ALA A 1029 -16.61 0.50 -12.65
C ALA A 1029 -15.16 1.02 -12.64
N ILE A 1030 -14.79 1.87 -11.68
CA ILE A 1030 -13.41 2.38 -11.52
C ILE A 1030 -12.45 1.25 -11.12
N VAL A 1031 -12.82 0.45 -10.13
CA VAL A 1031 -11.97 -0.63 -9.61
C VAL A 1031 -11.89 -1.81 -10.60
N GLY A 1032 -12.92 -2.02 -11.43
CA GLY A 1032 -12.97 -3.09 -12.42
C GLY A 1032 -13.62 -4.39 -11.94
N HIS A 1033 -14.44 -4.32 -10.87
CA HIS A 1033 -15.17 -5.46 -10.30
C HIS A 1033 -16.41 -5.79 -11.13
N ILE A 1034 -16.21 -6.34 -12.33
CA ILE A 1034 -17.26 -6.57 -13.34
C ILE A 1034 -18.39 -7.48 -12.85
N GLY A 1035 -18.09 -8.50 -12.04
CA GLY A 1035 -19.10 -9.37 -11.45
C GLY A 1035 -20.01 -8.62 -10.50
N PHE A 1036 -19.43 -7.76 -9.66
CA PHE A 1036 -20.18 -6.94 -8.72
C PHE A 1036 -20.97 -5.84 -9.44
N ALA A 1037 -20.39 -5.18 -10.46
CA ALA A 1037 -21.10 -4.22 -11.29
C ALA A 1037 -22.33 -4.84 -11.97
N LYS A 1038 -22.19 -6.08 -12.49
CA LYS A 1038 -23.31 -6.84 -13.05
C LYS A 1038 -24.39 -7.12 -12.00
N GLN A 1039 -24.01 -7.57 -10.80
CA GLN A 1039 -24.97 -7.76 -9.69
C GLN A 1039 -25.73 -6.46 -9.34
N LEU A 1040 -25.05 -5.32 -9.33
CA LEU A 1040 -25.68 -4.01 -9.09
C LEU A 1040 -26.67 -3.65 -10.21
N LEU A 1041 -26.29 -3.85 -11.47
CA LEU A 1041 -27.15 -3.59 -12.63
C LEU A 1041 -28.39 -4.48 -12.62
N ASP A 1042 -28.25 -5.76 -12.27
CA ASP A 1042 -29.35 -6.70 -12.13
C ASP A 1042 -30.24 -6.36 -10.92
N ALA A 1043 -29.67 -5.78 -9.86
CA ALA A 1043 -30.40 -5.20 -8.74
C ALA A 1043 -31.04 -3.83 -9.05
N GLY A 1044 -30.96 -3.35 -10.30
CA GLY A 1044 -31.61 -2.14 -10.78
C GLY A 1044 -30.78 -0.86 -10.66
N ALA A 1045 -29.45 -0.95 -10.55
CA ALA A 1045 -28.56 0.21 -10.54
C ALA A 1045 -28.75 1.08 -11.79
N ARG A 1046 -28.84 2.40 -11.60
CA ARG A 1046 -28.94 3.34 -12.71
C ARG A 1046 -27.56 3.61 -13.31
N VAL A 1047 -27.33 3.12 -14.53
CA VAL A 1047 -26.07 3.28 -15.28
C VAL A 1047 -25.63 4.74 -15.44
N ASN A 1048 -26.59 5.64 -15.69
CA ASN A 1048 -26.34 7.03 -16.08
C ASN A 1048 -26.38 8.03 -14.91
N LEU A 1049 -26.17 7.57 -13.66
CA LEU A 1049 -26.05 8.49 -12.53
C LEU A 1049 -24.83 9.40 -12.72
N ARG A 1050 -25.05 10.69 -12.44
CA ARG A 1050 -23.99 11.70 -12.46
C ARG A 1050 -22.98 11.41 -11.36
N GLY A 1051 -21.72 11.71 -11.63
CA GLY A 1051 -20.68 11.73 -10.60
C GLY A 1051 -20.92 12.85 -9.58
N SER A 1052 -20.10 12.87 -8.54
CA SER A 1052 -20.04 13.98 -7.57
C SER A 1052 -19.89 15.37 -8.21
N ARG A 1053 -20.34 16.42 -7.51
CA ARG A 1053 -20.29 17.81 -7.99
C ARG A 1053 -18.87 18.31 -8.23
N ARG A 1054 -17.88 17.81 -7.46
CA ARG A 1054 -16.46 18.14 -7.62
C ARG A 1054 -15.67 16.87 -7.88
N GLN A 1055 -14.93 16.85 -8.99
CA GLN A 1055 -14.09 15.72 -9.42
C GLN A 1055 -14.85 14.38 -9.55
N GLY A 1056 -16.15 14.41 -9.84
CA GLY A 1056 -16.94 13.21 -10.06
C GLY A 1056 -16.74 12.60 -11.45
N ARG A 1057 -16.94 11.28 -11.54
CA ARG A 1057 -17.02 10.51 -12.79
C ARG A 1057 -18.34 9.76 -12.86
N THR A 1058 -18.93 9.64 -14.04
CA THR A 1058 -19.94 8.61 -14.33
C THR A 1058 -19.29 7.22 -14.37
N ALA A 1059 -20.10 6.16 -14.35
CA ALA A 1059 -19.57 4.80 -14.42
C ALA A 1059 -18.79 4.57 -15.73
N LEU A 1060 -19.28 5.12 -16.85
CA LEU A 1060 -18.62 5.02 -18.15
C LEU A 1060 -17.28 5.78 -18.18
N GLU A 1061 -17.27 7.03 -17.69
CA GLU A 1061 -16.02 7.83 -17.61
C GLU A 1061 -14.98 7.14 -16.71
N GLY A 1062 -15.38 6.66 -15.52
CA GLY A 1062 -14.46 5.99 -14.60
C GLY A 1062 -13.90 4.67 -15.15
N ALA A 1063 -14.74 3.86 -15.82
CA ALA A 1063 -14.29 2.65 -16.50
C ALA A 1063 -13.30 2.95 -17.64
N ALA A 1064 -13.54 4.02 -18.40
CA ALA A 1064 -12.71 4.41 -19.53
C ALA A 1064 -11.35 4.99 -19.08
N GLU A 1065 -11.37 5.89 -18.08
CA GLU A 1065 -10.18 6.46 -17.43
C GLU A 1065 -9.24 5.39 -16.87
N HIS A 1066 -9.77 4.25 -16.41
CA HIS A 1066 -8.98 3.15 -15.86
C HIS A 1066 -8.76 1.99 -16.85
N GLY A 1067 -9.19 2.12 -18.11
CA GLY A 1067 -8.96 1.10 -19.14
C GLY A 1067 -9.71 -0.21 -18.94
N ARG A 1068 -10.89 -0.18 -18.30
CA ARG A 1068 -11.73 -1.36 -18.03
C ARG A 1068 -12.52 -1.79 -19.27
N LEU A 1069 -11.83 -2.38 -20.24
CA LEU A 1069 -12.36 -2.70 -21.58
C LEU A 1069 -13.74 -3.41 -21.57
N ASP A 1070 -13.88 -4.51 -20.85
CA ASP A 1070 -15.12 -5.28 -20.76
C ASP A 1070 -16.19 -4.58 -19.90
N MET A 1071 -15.79 -3.79 -18.90
CA MET A 1071 -16.73 -2.97 -18.12
C MET A 1071 -17.36 -1.88 -18.98
N VAL A 1072 -16.60 -1.24 -19.87
CA VAL A 1072 -17.12 -0.24 -20.81
C VAL A 1072 -18.19 -0.87 -21.71
N GLU A 1073 -17.92 -2.04 -22.30
CA GLU A 1073 -18.90 -2.77 -23.11
C GLU A 1073 -20.14 -3.15 -22.29
N LEU A 1074 -19.97 -3.63 -21.05
CA LEU A 1074 -21.08 -3.97 -20.17
C LEU A 1074 -21.99 -2.76 -19.89
N LEU A 1075 -21.40 -1.61 -19.58
CA LEU A 1075 -22.15 -0.38 -19.30
C LEU A 1075 -22.88 0.12 -20.55
N LEU A 1076 -22.25 0.07 -21.73
CA LEU A 1076 -22.88 0.42 -23.00
C LEU A 1076 -24.07 -0.50 -23.30
N HIS A 1077 -23.91 -1.82 -23.10
CA HIS A 1077 -24.98 -2.80 -23.27
C HIS A 1077 -26.17 -2.54 -22.35
N HIS A 1078 -25.91 -2.11 -21.11
CA HIS A 1078 -26.93 -1.75 -20.13
C HIS A 1078 -27.48 -0.31 -20.29
N GLY A 1079 -27.19 0.36 -21.40
CA GLY A 1079 -27.83 1.63 -21.77
C GLY A 1079 -27.11 2.87 -21.26
N ALA A 1080 -25.77 2.84 -21.14
CA ALA A 1080 -25.00 4.06 -20.96
C ALA A 1080 -25.25 5.03 -22.13
N LEU A 1081 -25.63 6.27 -21.81
CA LEU A 1081 -26.04 7.25 -22.80
C LEU A 1081 -24.83 7.74 -23.60
N THR A 1082 -24.86 7.52 -24.92
CA THR A 1082 -23.84 7.99 -25.85
C THR A 1082 -24.28 9.18 -26.70
N THR A 1083 -25.57 9.55 -26.61
CA THR A 1083 -26.21 10.64 -27.37
C THR A 1083 -27.09 11.50 -26.46
N GLY A 1084 -27.53 12.66 -26.95
CA GLY A 1084 -28.41 13.57 -26.21
C GLY A 1084 -27.75 14.08 -24.92
N PRO A 1085 -28.38 13.96 -23.74
CA PRO A 1085 -27.83 14.50 -22.48
C PRO A 1085 -26.59 13.75 -21.97
N GLY A 1086 -26.22 12.60 -22.56
CA GLY A 1086 -25.02 11.83 -22.24
C GLY A 1086 -23.83 12.05 -23.17
N ILE A 1087 -23.99 12.85 -24.24
CA ILE A 1087 -22.95 13.01 -25.27
C ILE A 1087 -21.65 13.56 -24.70
N PHE A 1088 -21.74 14.53 -23.78
CA PHE A 1088 -20.60 15.15 -23.13
C PHE A 1088 -19.81 14.12 -22.29
N GLN A 1089 -20.49 13.31 -21.48
CA GLN A 1089 -19.84 12.28 -20.66
C GLN A 1089 -19.22 11.18 -21.52
N TYR A 1090 -19.84 10.84 -22.65
CA TYR A 1090 -19.30 9.86 -23.58
C TYR A 1090 -18.03 10.38 -24.30
N ILE A 1091 -18.01 11.64 -24.72
CA ILE A 1091 -16.80 12.26 -25.31
C ILE A 1091 -15.69 12.31 -24.27
N ARG A 1092 -16.01 12.73 -23.03
CA ARG A 1092 -15.07 12.72 -21.89
C ARG A 1092 -14.52 11.35 -21.55
N ALA A 1093 -15.36 10.32 -21.56
CA ALA A 1093 -14.91 8.95 -21.35
C ALA A 1093 -13.88 8.55 -22.41
N THR A 1094 -14.11 8.92 -23.68
CA THR A 1094 -13.16 8.68 -24.77
C THR A 1094 -11.87 9.47 -24.55
N TYR A 1095 -11.98 10.75 -24.19
CA TYR A 1095 -10.85 11.62 -23.89
C TYR A 1095 -10.01 11.09 -22.72
N PHE A 1096 -10.62 10.72 -21.58
CA PHE A 1096 -9.89 10.16 -20.44
C PHE A 1096 -9.19 8.84 -20.79
N ALA A 1097 -9.84 7.98 -21.59
CA ALA A 1097 -9.18 6.77 -22.08
C ALA A 1097 -7.95 7.11 -22.94
N GLU A 1098 -7.95 8.19 -23.72
CA GLU A 1098 -6.79 8.59 -24.51
C GLU A 1098 -5.71 9.27 -23.68
N LEU A 1099 -6.09 10.15 -22.76
CA LEU A 1099 -5.20 10.85 -21.84
C LEU A 1099 -4.42 9.86 -20.97
N GLU A 1100 -5.10 8.80 -20.50
CA GLU A 1100 -4.46 7.72 -19.74
C GLU A 1100 -3.86 6.65 -20.65
N GLY A 1101 -3.82 6.84 -21.98
CA GLY A 1101 -3.20 5.96 -22.97
C GLY A 1101 -3.85 4.57 -23.13
N HIS A 1102 -5.13 4.43 -22.76
CA HIS A 1102 -5.97 3.25 -22.97
C HIS A 1102 -6.60 3.24 -24.38
N HIS A 1103 -5.76 3.20 -25.42
CA HIS A 1103 -6.18 3.34 -26.81
C HIS A 1103 -7.18 2.29 -27.30
N ALA A 1104 -7.11 1.06 -26.78
CA ALA A 1104 -8.07 0.01 -27.11
C ALA A 1104 -9.48 0.35 -26.58
N THR A 1105 -9.57 0.93 -25.39
CA THR A 1105 -10.83 1.37 -24.77
C THR A 1105 -11.39 2.59 -25.50
N ALA A 1106 -10.54 3.56 -25.85
CA ALA A 1106 -10.95 4.69 -26.70
C ALA A 1106 -11.45 4.21 -28.09
N ALA A 1107 -10.78 3.23 -28.69
CA ALA A 1107 -11.21 2.63 -29.95
C ALA A 1107 -12.55 1.88 -29.81
N LEU A 1108 -12.78 1.15 -28.72
CA LEU A 1108 -14.06 0.51 -28.42
C LEU A 1108 -15.19 1.54 -28.34
N LEU A 1109 -14.97 2.62 -27.58
CA LEU A 1109 -15.92 3.72 -27.46
C LEU A 1109 -16.25 4.28 -28.85
N ARG A 1110 -15.24 4.65 -29.64
CA ARG A 1110 -15.43 5.15 -31.02
C ARG A 1110 -16.11 4.18 -31.98
N GLN A 1111 -16.01 2.87 -31.75
CA GLN A 1111 -16.70 1.84 -32.55
C GLN A 1111 -18.16 1.64 -32.11
N SER A 1112 -18.48 1.93 -30.85
CA SER A 1112 -19.83 1.72 -30.30
C SER A 1112 -20.90 2.64 -30.92
N ARG A 1113 -20.51 3.81 -31.46
CA ARG A 1113 -21.38 4.68 -32.26
C ARG A 1113 -20.60 5.42 -33.34
N LYS A 1114 -21.31 5.97 -34.33
CA LYS A 1114 -20.69 6.85 -35.33
C LYS A 1114 -20.17 8.12 -34.65
N TRP A 1115 -18.87 8.37 -34.78
CA TRP A 1115 -18.20 9.61 -34.37
C TRP A 1115 -18.50 10.72 -35.39
N THR A 1116 -18.97 11.87 -34.93
CA THR A 1116 -19.29 13.04 -35.77
C THR A 1116 -18.18 14.09 -35.72
N ASP A 1117 -18.19 15.04 -36.67
CA ASP A 1117 -17.24 16.16 -36.67
C ASP A 1117 -17.44 17.08 -35.45
N GLU A 1118 -18.67 17.18 -34.95
CA GLU A 1118 -18.99 17.90 -33.70
C GLU A 1118 -18.33 17.22 -32.48
N ASP A 1119 -18.34 15.88 -32.43
CA ASP A 1119 -17.68 15.14 -31.34
C ASP A 1119 -16.15 15.39 -31.33
N ALA A 1120 -15.54 15.48 -32.51
CA ALA A 1120 -14.12 15.80 -32.65
C ALA A 1120 -13.82 17.23 -32.16
N HIS A 1121 -14.66 18.20 -32.55
CA HIS A 1121 -14.51 19.58 -32.11
C HIS A 1121 -14.62 19.74 -30.58
N PHE A 1122 -15.61 19.08 -29.96
CA PHE A 1122 -15.76 19.10 -28.50
C PHE A 1122 -14.60 18.42 -27.77
N ALA A 1123 -14.07 17.31 -28.30
CA ALA A 1123 -12.88 16.67 -27.74
C ALA A 1123 -11.66 17.61 -27.76
N ASP A 1124 -11.47 18.37 -28.84
CA ASP A 1124 -10.41 19.37 -28.96
C ASP A 1124 -10.62 20.55 -27.99
N GLU A 1125 -11.85 21.03 -27.82
CA GLU A 1125 -12.16 22.10 -26.85
C GLU A 1125 -11.91 21.67 -25.40
N GLU A 1126 -12.24 20.42 -25.05
CA GLU A 1126 -12.04 19.90 -23.69
C GLU A 1126 -10.55 19.69 -23.38
N LEU A 1127 -9.76 19.23 -24.36
CA LEU A 1127 -8.29 19.25 -24.31
C LEU A 1127 -7.77 20.66 -23.99
N HIS A 1128 -8.29 21.69 -24.67
CA HIS A 1128 -7.91 23.07 -24.41
C HIS A 1128 -8.39 23.63 -23.05
N PHE A 1129 -9.55 23.18 -22.55
CA PHE A 1129 -10.08 23.58 -21.25
C PHE A 1129 -9.27 22.99 -20.09
N ASP A 1130 -8.90 21.71 -20.14
CA ASP A 1130 -8.03 21.09 -19.14
C ASP A 1130 -6.63 21.71 -19.16
N LEU A 1131 -6.08 22.00 -20.35
CA LEU A 1131 -4.81 22.73 -20.47
C LEU A 1131 -4.88 24.13 -19.84
N ARG A 1132 -6.04 24.80 -19.86
CA ARG A 1132 -6.23 26.11 -19.19
C ARG A 1132 -6.42 25.97 -17.68
N MET A 1133 -7.25 25.03 -17.22
CA MET A 1133 -7.46 24.75 -15.78
C MET A 1133 -6.21 24.23 -15.07
N GLN A 1134 -5.27 23.63 -15.81
CA GLN A 1134 -3.97 23.19 -15.28
C GLN A 1134 -2.89 24.29 -15.33
N ALA A 1135 -3.09 25.35 -16.12
CA ALA A 1135 -2.20 26.50 -16.22
C ALA A 1135 -2.54 27.62 -15.20
N ASP A 1136 -3.81 27.68 -14.76
CA ASP A 1136 -4.29 28.48 -13.62
C ASP A 1136 -4.08 27.75 -12.29
#